data_AF-A0A8H4X4X4-F1
#
_entry.id   AF-A0A8H4X4X4-F1
#
_cell.length_a   1.000
_cell.length_b   1.000
_cell.length_c   1.000
_cell.angle_alpha   90.00
_cell.angle_beta   90.00
_cell.angle_gamma   90.00
#
_symmetry.space_group_name_H-M   'P 1'
#
loop_
_entity.id
_entity.type
_entity.pdbx_description
1 polymer ?
#
loop_
_entity_poly.entity_id
_entity_poly.type
_entity_poly.pdbx_seq_one_letter_code
_entity_poly.pdbx_strand_id
1 'polypeptide(L)'
;MDATSADQAPAQAQTQAAVPVPAPAPAPAPAQQQQPAASENAPQRRPPTVTRDRHNQQSLGASLNTSVKQARVLMVGAGGIGCELLKNLVLTGFGEIHIVDLDTIDLSNLNRQFLFRHEHIKKSKALVAKEAAQRFNPNVKIVAHHANIKDDEFTVAWFHQFRIAFNALDNLEARRHVNKMCLAADVPLIESGTTGFNGQVQVIKKGVTACYDCTPKEAPKSFPVCTIRSTPSQPIHCIVWGKSYLLNEIFGISEDQAAFDHSTDADNAKEIEELKKESEALKNIRDATGTSKFPQMLFGKVFNADIERLRSVDGMWNSRRAPEPLQYEAVLAQAGDAIANKDVILNDDQRVWSLEESLVAFNDSLDRLSKRILELKKSKAPQDPEPTITFDKDDIDTLDFVTASANIRSTIFGIDKKSRFDIKQMAGNIIPAIATTNAIVAGLCVLQSFKVLKGEYAQSKEVFLTPFASARLLAPDRSREPNPDCPVCSVHFTSIVADLSRATLKDLVDDIVKPKLGFEAKEFVVNNDVGTLVECFEDGDDENLPKKLSDLGIKKDSFLTVIDQDDEDTFVNVVINVQEGTLEGDQKPVEATFSEKPEIPRRPKKAQPVEANGNGEVNGKAASVESKGVKRPHPEDNDQPLKKVKVAASGPEIVDVDVDVEVAQSAGGGAIVIDD
;
A
#
# COMPACT_ATOMS: atom_id res chain seq x y z
N MET A 1 -24.21 51.22 -49.58
CA MET A 1 -24.52 51.01 -48.16
C MET A 1 -23.25 51.05 -47.32
N ASP A 2 -22.56 52.17 -47.05
CA ASP A 2 -22.39 53.49 -47.69
C ASP A 2 -21.06 54.07 -47.14
N ALA A 3 -20.14 54.62 -47.95
CA ALA A 3 -19.99 56.06 -48.30
C ALA A 3 -19.95 57.02 -47.08
N THR A 4 -19.05 58.01 -46.94
CA THR A 4 -18.06 58.69 -47.83
C THR A 4 -16.69 58.81 -47.08
N SER A 5 -15.64 59.62 -47.33
CA SER A 5 -15.04 60.56 -48.35
C SER A 5 -13.63 60.91 -47.81
N ALA A 6 -12.60 61.48 -48.46
CA ALA A 6 -12.25 61.94 -49.83
C ALA A 6 -10.68 61.92 -49.88
N ASP A 7 -9.95 61.61 -50.96
CA ASP A 7 -9.87 62.16 -52.33
C ASP A 7 -8.95 63.41 -52.48
N GLN A 8 -7.76 63.22 -53.09
CA GLN A 8 -7.15 64.11 -54.10
C GLN A 8 -5.77 63.61 -54.64
N ALA A 9 -5.54 63.87 -55.93
CA ALA A 9 -4.28 63.76 -56.70
C ALA A 9 -4.29 64.95 -57.74
N PRO A 10 -3.43 65.08 -58.79
CA PRO A 10 -2.27 64.29 -59.24
C PRO A 10 -1.04 65.15 -59.70
N ALA A 11 0.01 64.53 -60.28
CA ALA A 11 0.85 65.09 -61.36
C ALA A 11 1.85 64.04 -61.95
N GLN A 12 2.35 64.26 -63.18
CA GLN A 12 3.38 63.45 -63.88
C GLN A 12 4.32 64.37 -64.69
N ALA A 13 5.61 63.99 -64.90
CA ALA A 13 6.39 64.25 -66.15
C ALA A 13 7.88 63.77 -66.11
N GLN A 14 8.31 63.06 -67.18
CA GLN A 14 9.53 63.24 -68.03
C GLN A 14 10.94 63.44 -67.38
N THR A 15 12.01 62.65 -67.61
CA THR A 15 12.85 62.37 -68.83
C THR A 15 13.69 63.57 -69.35
N GLN A 16 14.96 63.51 -69.78
CA GLN A 16 15.92 62.41 -70.09
C GLN A 16 17.41 62.91 -70.28
N ALA A 17 18.35 62.00 -70.63
CA ALA A 17 19.64 62.19 -71.35
C ALA A 17 20.93 62.68 -70.60
N ALA A 18 22.18 62.53 -71.12
CA ALA A 18 22.91 61.34 -71.68
C ALA A 18 24.38 61.68 -72.15
N VAL A 19 25.36 60.77 -71.92
CA VAL A 19 26.63 60.55 -72.73
C VAL A 19 27.70 61.70 -72.61
N PRO A 20 29.07 61.54 -72.76
CA PRO A 20 29.88 60.57 -73.54
C PRO A 20 31.10 59.87 -72.86
N VAL A 21 31.91 59.20 -73.71
CA VAL A 21 33.12 58.33 -73.56
C VAL A 21 34.17 58.84 -74.60
N PRO A 22 35.50 58.52 -74.66
CA PRO A 22 36.41 57.63 -73.88
C PRO A 22 37.74 58.29 -73.37
N ALA A 23 38.64 57.47 -72.81
CA ALA A 23 40.11 57.62 -72.97
C ALA A 23 40.77 56.22 -73.17
N PRO A 24 41.84 56.07 -74.01
CA PRO A 24 42.41 54.76 -74.38
C PRO A 24 43.59 54.28 -73.51
N ALA A 25 43.98 53.01 -73.70
CA ALA A 25 44.94 52.25 -72.88
C ALA A 25 46.43 52.39 -73.30
N PRO A 26 47.34 51.82 -72.49
CA PRO A 26 48.34 50.89 -73.04
C PRO A 26 48.35 49.51 -72.35
N ALA A 27 49.15 48.60 -72.89
CA ALA A 27 49.24 47.17 -72.55
C ALA A 27 50.72 46.70 -72.66
N PRO A 28 51.10 45.42 -72.44
CA PRO A 28 50.65 44.41 -71.46
C PRO A 28 51.84 43.72 -70.72
N ALA A 29 51.51 42.68 -69.94
CA ALA A 29 52.37 41.52 -69.58
C ALA A 29 53.48 41.74 -68.52
N PRO A 30 54.02 40.66 -67.88
CA PRO A 30 53.73 39.22 -68.05
C PRO A 30 53.02 38.55 -66.85
N ALA A 31 52.70 37.26 -66.98
CA ALA A 31 51.92 36.49 -66.01
C ALA A 31 52.69 35.28 -65.45
N GLN A 32 52.52 35.03 -64.13
CA GLN A 32 52.76 33.78 -63.38
C GLN A 32 52.47 34.08 -61.88
N GLN A 33 51.87 33.23 -61.05
CA GLN A 33 51.37 31.84 -61.19
C GLN A 33 49.90 31.72 -60.71
N GLN A 34 49.29 30.54 -60.85
CA GLN A 34 47.88 30.27 -60.60
C GLN A 34 47.50 30.28 -59.11
N GLN A 35 46.39 30.93 -58.76
CA GLN A 35 45.57 30.53 -57.61
C GLN A 35 44.47 29.57 -58.11
N PRO A 36 44.18 28.46 -57.39
CA PRO A 36 43.10 27.55 -57.78
C PRO A 36 41.73 28.23 -57.57
N ALA A 37 40.75 27.87 -58.40
CA ALA A 37 39.37 28.32 -58.21
C ALA A 37 38.84 27.84 -56.85
N ALA A 38 38.25 28.75 -56.07
CA ALA A 38 37.58 28.40 -54.82
C ALA A 38 36.43 27.42 -55.11
N SER A 39 36.37 26.31 -54.38
CA SER A 39 35.49 25.19 -54.72
C SER A 39 34.01 25.48 -54.43
N GLU A 40 33.14 24.91 -55.28
CA GLU A 40 31.70 24.79 -55.03
C GLU A 40 31.42 23.75 -53.92
N ASN A 41 31.93 24.00 -52.71
CA ASN A 41 31.72 23.14 -51.54
C ASN A 41 31.81 23.94 -50.22
N ALA A 42 31.12 25.08 -50.16
CA ALA A 42 30.76 25.66 -48.88
C ALA A 42 29.76 24.71 -48.17
N PRO A 43 30.09 24.13 -47.01
CA PRO A 43 29.19 23.20 -46.34
C PRO A 43 27.93 23.93 -45.91
N GLN A 44 26.80 23.58 -46.52
CA GLN A 44 25.49 24.05 -46.06
C GLN A 44 25.37 23.77 -44.57
N ARG A 45 25.22 24.81 -43.75
CA ARG A 45 24.97 24.65 -42.31
C ARG A 45 23.71 23.80 -42.16
N ARG A 46 23.87 22.54 -41.76
CA ARG A 46 22.75 21.68 -41.38
C ARG A 46 21.89 22.47 -40.39
N PRO A 47 20.55 22.51 -40.55
CA PRO A 47 19.69 23.15 -39.56
C PRO A 47 20.00 22.52 -38.20
N PRO A 48 20.09 23.31 -37.12
CA PRO A 48 20.53 22.81 -35.83
C PRO A 48 19.62 21.67 -35.39
N THR A 49 20.20 20.48 -35.21
CA THR A 49 19.47 19.26 -34.90
C THR A 49 18.66 19.49 -33.63
N VAL A 50 17.33 19.52 -33.74
CA VAL A 50 16.45 19.77 -32.59
C VAL A 50 16.62 18.62 -31.62
N THR A 51 17.32 18.87 -30.52
CA THR A 51 17.60 17.84 -29.52
C THR A 51 16.30 17.42 -28.84
N ARG A 52 16.18 16.13 -28.53
CA ARG A 52 14.94 15.53 -28.01
C ARG A 52 14.47 16.15 -26.67
N ASP A 53 15.38 16.80 -25.97
CA ASP A 53 15.22 17.46 -24.67
C ASP A 53 14.99 18.98 -24.78
N ARG A 54 14.95 19.59 -25.99
CA ARG A 54 14.78 21.06 -26.16
C ARG A 54 13.64 21.64 -25.33
N HIS A 55 12.48 21.00 -25.33
CA HIS A 55 11.30 21.48 -24.59
C HIS A 55 11.44 21.31 -23.07
N ASN A 56 12.14 20.25 -22.64
CA ASN A 56 12.42 20.01 -21.22
C ASN A 56 13.45 21.03 -20.72
N GLN A 57 14.51 21.31 -21.49
CA GLN A 57 15.48 22.36 -21.22
C GLN A 57 14.85 23.76 -21.18
N GLN A 58 13.89 24.05 -22.08
CA GLN A 58 13.15 25.32 -22.09
C GLN A 58 12.22 25.45 -20.87
N SER A 59 11.61 24.37 -20.40
CA SER A 59 10.62 24.39 -19.30
C SER A 59 11.24 24.28 -17.91
N LEU A 60 12.33 23.53 -17.76
CA LEU A 60 13.03 23.29 -16.50
C LEU A 60 14.24 24.22 -16.29
N GLY A 61 14.72 24.86 -17.37
CA GLY A 61 16.00 25.55 -17.38
C GLY A 61 17.20 24.59 -17.48
N ALA A 62 18.36 25.12 -17.89
CA ALA A 62 19.54 24.32 -18.20
C ALA A 62 20.11 23.52 -17.01
N SER A 63 20.03 24.08 -15.79
CA SER A 63 20.56 23.43 -14.57
C SER A 63 19.72 22.20 -14.20
N LEU A 64 18.41 22.36 -13.98
CA LEU A 64 17.53 21.24 -13.60
C LEU A 64 17.42 20.19 -14.71
N ASN A 65 17.38 20.58 -15.99
CA ASN A 65 17.43 19.62 -17.10
C ASN A 65 18.72 18.78 -17.10
N THR A 66 19.85 19.37 -16.72
CA THR A 66 21.11 18.64 -16.52
C THR A 66 21.02 17.71 -15.31
N SER A 67 20.51 18.17 -14.16
CA SER A 67 20.31 17.34 -12.96
C SER A 67 19.38 16.15 -13.20
N VAL A 68 18.31 16.32 -13.99
CA VAL A 68 17.42 15.24 -14.43
C VAL A 68 18.20 14.21 -15.27
N LYS A 69 18.93 14.67 -16.30
CA LYS A 69 19.71 13.80 -17.19
C LYS A 69 20.88 13.09 -16.52
N GLN A 70 21.33 13.57 -15.36
CA GLN A 70 22.35 12.94 -14.51
C GLN A 70 21.75 12.09 -13.38
N ALA A 71 20.44 12.23 -13.08
CA ALA A 71 19.80 11.50 -12.00
C ALA A 71 19.65 10.02 -12.35
N ARG A 72 20.28 9.18 -11.51
CA ARG A 72 19.93 7.77 -11.36
C ARG A 72 18.84 7.64 -10.31
N VAL A 73 17.72 7.00 -10.66
CA VAL A 73 16.53 6.90 -9.79
C VAL A 73 16.00 5.47 -9.69
N LEU A 74 15.38 5.16 -8.55
CA LEU A 74 14.73 3.88 -8.27
C LEU A 74 13.20 4.06 -8.35
N MET A 75 12.52 3.13 -9.02
CA MET A 75 11.06 3.03 -9.06
C MET A 75 10.64 1.63 -8.61
N VAL A 76 9.97 1.56 -7.45
CA VAL A 76 9.49 0.30 -6.87
C VAL A 76 8.01 0.14 -7.20
N GLY A 77 7.67 -0.92 -7.94
CA GLY A 77 6.34 -1.17 -8.51
C GLY A 77 6.22 -0.66 -9.95
N ALA A 78 5.89 -1.57 -10.87
CA ALA A 78 5.61 -1.34 -12.29
C ALA A 78 4.11 -1.42 -12.62
N GLY A 79 3.24 -1.42 -11.59
CA GLY A 79 1.78 -1.45 -11.71
C GLY A 79 1.15 -0.16 -12.24
N GLY A 80 -0.05 0.19 -11.74
CA GLY A 80 -0.87 1.29 -12.27
C GLY A 80 -0.16 2.65 -12.29
N ILE A 81 0.35 3.10 -11.14
CA ILE A 81 1.16 4.32 -11.03
C ILE A 81 2.52 4.12 -11.73
N GLY A 82 3.14 2.94 -11.58
CA GLY A 82 4.47 2.64 -12.12
C GLY A 82 4.58 2.76 -13.64
N CYS A 83 3.60 2.24 -14.40
CA CYS A 83 3.54 2.41 -15.85
C CYS A 83 3.53 3.89 -16.28
N GLU A 84 2.66 4.68 -15.65
CA GLU A 84 2.51 6.11 -15.93
C GLU A 84 3.73 6.93 -15.49
N LEU A 85 4.31 6.59 -14.35
CA LEU A 85 5.51 7.21 -13.79
C LEU A 85 6.74 6.92 -14.66
N LEU A 86 6.94 5.67 -15.08
CA LEU A 86 8.04 5.29 -15.97
C LEU A 86 7.99 6.07 -17.28
N LYS A 87 6.80 6.18 -17.90
CA LYS A 87 6.60 7.08 -19.06
C LYS A 87 7.01 8.51 -18.74
N ASN A 88 6.56 9.06 -17.62
CA ASN A 88 6.84 10.45 -17.27
C ASN A 88 8.35 10.68 -17.04
N LEU A 89 9.05 9.78 -16.34
CA LEU A 89 10.50 9.83 -16.13
C LEU A 89 11.27 9.73 -17.47
N VAL A 90 10.91 8.76 -18.32
CA VAL A 90 11.56 8.50 -19.61
C VAL A 90 11.34 9.64 -20.62
N LEU A 91 10.16 10.26 -20.64
CA LEU A 91 9.85 11.42 -21.48
C LEU A 91 10.47 12.72 -20.95
N THR A 92 10.53 12.89 -19.62
CA THR A 92 11.25 14.01 -18.98
C THR A 92 12.76 13.89 -19.17
N GLY A 93 13.28 12.67 -19.39
CA GLY A 93 14.67 12.41 -19.74
C GLY A 93 15.58 12.16 -18.54
N PHE A 94 15.06 11.52 -17.49
CA PHE A 94 15.88 11.02 -16.38
C PHE A 94 16.99 10.09 -16.91
N GLY A 95 18.22 10.24 -16.43
CA GLY A 95 19.38 9.57 -17.01
C GLY A 95 19.35 8.04 -16.92
N GLU A 96 19.13 7.52 -15.72
CA GLU A 96 19.07 6.09 -15.44
C GLU A 96 17.93 5.75 -14.49
N ILE A 97 17.13 4.75 -14.84
CA ILE A 97 15.94 4.33 -14.08
C ILE A 97 16.07 2.84 -13.76
N HIS A 98 16.01 2.49 -12.48
CA HIS A 98 15.93 1.11 -11.99
C HIS A 98 14.49 0.79 -11.62
N ILE A 99 13.97 -0.33 -12.12
CA ILE A 99 12.61 -0.81 -11.89
C ILE A 99 12.70 -2.10 -11.07
N VAL A 100 11.98 -2.19 -9.96
CA VAL A 100 11.82 -3.43 -9.19
C VAL A 100 10.34 -3.76 -9.07
N ASP A 101 9.93 -4.94 -9.54
CA ASP A 101 8.56 -5.47 -9.41
C ASP A 101 8.61 -7.00 -9.44
N LEU A 102 7.91 -7.66 -8.51
CA LEU A 102 7.92 -9.12 -8.32
C LEU A 102 6.85 -9.86 -9.16
N ASP A 103 5.87 -9.14 -9.70
CA ASP A 103 4.69 -9.74 -10.31
C ASP A 103 4.88 -10.08 -11.80
N THR A 104 4.00 -10.97 -12.26
CA THR A 104 3.69 -11.11 -13.69
C THR A 104 2.42 -10.35 -14.09
N ILE A 105 2.27 -10.08 -15.38
CA ILE A 105 1.16 -9.31 -15.96
C ILE A 105 -0.09 -10.19 -16.01
N ASP A 106 -1.21 -9.67 -15.52
CA ASP A 106 -2.50 -10.34 -15.62
C ASP A 106 -3.50 -9.61 -16.54
N LEU A 107 -4.52 -10.32 -17.07
CA LEU A 107 -5.59 -9.73 -17.89
C LEU A 107 -6.27 -8.55 -17.15
N SER A 108 -6.52 -8.72 -15.84
CA SER A 108 -7.10 -7.71 -14.95
C SER A 108 -6.29 -6.41 -14.87
N ASN A 109 -5.03 -6.39 -15.33
CA ASN A 109 -4.12 -5.24 -15.26
C ASN A 109 -4.28 -4.30 -16.46
N LEU A 110 -4.70 -4.83 -17.62
CA LEU A 110 -4.61 -4.14 -18.92
C LEU A 110 -5.48 -2.88 -19.04
N ASN A 111 -6.51 -2.73 -18.18
CA ASN A 111 -7.36 -1.54 -18.16
C ASN A 111 -6.67 -0.27 -17.62
N ARG A 112 -5.51 -0.40 -16.95
CA ARG A 112 -4.83 0.72 -16.25
C ARG A 112 -3.31 0.67 -16.25
N GLN A 113 -2.71 -0.38 -16.79
CA GLN A 113 -1.25 -0.57 -16.88
C GLN A 113 -0.83 -0.53 -18.35
N PHE A 114 -0.87 0.67 -18.93
CA PHE A 114 -0.91 0.89 -20.39
C PHE A 114 0.36 0.47 -21.17
N LEU A 115 1.45 0.08 -20.49
CA LEU A 115 2.63 -0.52 -21.11
C LEU A 115 2.37 -1.98 -21.54
N PHE A 116 1.38 -2.65 -20.95
CA PHE A 116 1.14 -4.08 -21.11
C PHE A 116 0.07 -4.37 -22.17
N ARG A 117 0.07 -5.60 -22.70
CA ARG A 117 -0.78 -6.06 -23.81
C ARG A 117 -1.19 -7.52 -23.55
N HIS A 118 -2.18 -8.03 -24.27
CA HIS A 118 -2.59 -9.45 -24.16
C HIS A 118 -1.44 -10.43 -24.42
N GLU A 119 -0.55 -10.13 -25.37
CA GLU A 119 0.67 -10.89 -25.67
C GLU A 119 1.75 -10.85 -24.57
N HIS A 120 1.53 -10.07 -23.51
CA HIS A 120 2.42 -9.95 -22.35
C HIS A 120 1.89 -10.65 -21.09
N ILE A 121 0.70 -11.25 -21.13
CA ILE A 121 0.10 -11.95 -19.98
C ILE A 121 1.04 -13.09 -19.49
N LYS A 122 1.15 -13.21 -18.16
CA LYS A 122 2.08 -14.03 -17.36
C LYS A 122 3.58 -13.78 -17.61
N LYS A 123 3.99 -12.73 -18.33
CA LYS A 123 5.39 -12.22 -18.35
C LYS A 123 5.63 -11.23 -17.20
N SER A 124 6.89 -11.06 -16.79
CA SER A 124 7.29 -10.09 -15.74
C SER A 124 6.84 -8.66 -16.05
N LYS A 125 6.25 -7.97 -15.06
CA LYS A 125 5.91 -6.54 -15.19
C LYS A 125 7.14 -5.68 -15.42
N ALA A 126 8.21 -5.87 -14.62
CA ALA A 126 9.42 -5.05 -14.69
C ALA A 126 10.12 -5.14 -16.06
N LEU A 127 10.31 -6.35 -16.59
CA LEU A 127 11.00 -6.58 -17.86
C LEU A 127 10.21 -6.01 -19.05
N VAL A 128 8.91 -6.28 -19.12
CA VAL A 128 8.05 -5.77 -20.20
C VAL A 128 7.88 -4.24 -20.10
N ALA A 129 7.80 -3.67 -18.89
CA ALA A 129 7.73 -2.23 -18.70
C ALA A 129 8.99 -1.54 -19.25
N LYS A 130 10.17 -2.12 -19.01
CA LYS A 130 11.43 -1.71 -19.65
C LYS A 130 11.35 -1.81 -21.17
N GLU A 131 11.00 -2.96 -21.73
CA GLU A 131 10.94 -3.16 -23.19
C GLU A 131 9.97 -2.21 -23.90
N ALA A 132 8.84 -1.87 -23.26
CA ALA A 132 7.87 -0.92 -23.78
C ALA A 132 8.38 0.53 -23.66
N ALA A 133 8.82 0.95 -22.47
CA ALA A 133 9.21 2.33 -22.21
C ALA A 133 10.54 2.72 -22.87
N GLN A 134 11.47 1.79 -23.07
CA GLN A 134 12.75 2.06 -23.75
C GLN A 134 12.54 2.62 -25.17
N ARG A 135 11.44 2.24 -25.84
CA ARG A 135 11.03 2.73 -27.17
C ARG A 135 10.63 4.21 -27.14
N PHE A 136 10.22 4.75 -26.00
CA PHE A 136 9.85 6.16 -25.84
C PHE A 136 11.07 7.09 -25.80
N ASN A 137 12.23 6.61 -25.34
CA ASN A 137 13.48 7.37 -25.30
C ASN A 137 14.71 6.45 -25.28
N PRO A 138 15.36 6.16 -26.43
CA PRO A 138 16.58 5.36 -26.48
C PRO A 138 17.77 5.91 -25.68
N ASN A 139 17.74 7.19 -25.31
CA ASN A 139 18.82 7.86 -24.57
C ASN A 139 18.74 7.66 -23.04
N VAL A 140 17.69 7.01 -22.52
CA VAL A 140 17.48 6.75 -21.08
C VAL A 140 17.89 5.31 -20.78
N LYS A 141 18.76 5.09 -19.81
CA LYS A 141 19.17 3.73 -19.40
C LYS A 141 18.12 3.14 -18.47
N ILE A 142 17.44 2.07 -18.89
CA ILE A 142 16.47 1.36 -18.05
C ILE A 142 17.05 0.02 -17.59
N VAL A 143 17.11 -0.19 -16.28
CA VAL A 143 17.44 -1.45 -15.61
C VAL A 143 16.16 -1.99 -14.96
N ALA A 144 15.94 -3.29 -15.00
CA ALA A 144 14.71 -3.91 -14.51
C ALA A 144 15.04 -5.23 -13.80
N HIS A 145 14.54 -5.36 -12.57
CA HIS A 145 14.70 -6.51 -11.69
C HIS A 145 13.31 -7.15 -11.55
N HIS A 146 13.20 -8.44 -11.90
CA HIS A 146 12.02 -9.24 -11.56
C HIS A 146 12.29 -9.91 -10.22
N ALA A 147 12.08 -9.14 -9.15
CA ALA A 147 12.47 -9.49 -7.79
C ALA A 147 11.60 -8.74 -6.77
N ASN A 148 11.59 -9.19 -5.53
CA ASN A 148 10.93 -8.52 -4.42
C ASN A 148 11.89 -7.51 -3.80
N ILE A 149 11.45 -6.28 -3.55
CA ILE A 149 12.32 -5.21 -3.03
C ILE A 149 12.91 -5.52 -1.64
N LYS A 150 12.38 -6.54 -0.96
CA LYS A 150 12.87 -7.05 0.33
C LYS A 150 13.98 -8.12 0.20
N ASP A 151 14.36 -8.52 -1.02
CA ASP A 151 15.37 -9.56 -1.25
C ASP A 151 16.79 -9.07 -0.95
N ASP A 152 17.67 -9.95 -0.47
CA ASP A 152 19.02 -9.65 0.07
C ASP A 152 19.98 -8.89 -0.89
N GLU A 153 19.65 -8.76 -2.19
CA GLU A 153 20.43 -7.94 -3.13
C GLU A 153 20.24 -6.41 -2.94
N PHE A 154 19.11 -5.98 -2.37
CA PHE A 154 18.68 -4.58 -2.29
C PHE A 154 19.17 -3.86 -1.01
N THR A 155 20.46 -4.02 -0.70
CA THR A 155 21.13 -3.53 0.52
C THR A 155 21.06 -2.01 0.74
N VAL A 156 21.42 -1.52 1.94
CA VAL A 156 21.48 -0.07 2.22
C VAL A 156 22.47 0.63 1.27
N ALA A 157 23.61 -0.02 0.98
CA ALA A 157 24.58 0.46 -0.02
C ALA A 157 24.01 0.47 -1.45
N TRP A 158 23.14 -0.48 -1.80
CA TRP A 158 22.42 -0.48 -3.08
C TRP A 158 21.37 0.63 -3.15
N PHE A 159 20.71 1.00 -2.05
CA PHE A 159 19.84 2.18 -2.04
C PHE A 159 20.63 3.49 -2.22
N HIS A 160 21.78 3.63 -1.55
CA HIS A 160 22.60 4.87 -1.55
C HIS A 160 23.06 5.35 -2.95
N GLN A 161 23.08 4.48 -3.97
CA GLN A 161 23.44 4.87 -5.35
C GLN A 161 22.35 5.66 -6.10
N PHE A 162 21.17 5.87 -5.50
CA PHE A 162 20.02 6.56 -6.12
C PHE A 162 19.85 7.98 -5.61
N ARG A 163 19.61 8.93 -6.54
CA ARG A 163 19.38 10.35 -6.21
C ARG A 163 17.97 10.61 -5.66
N ILE A 164 17.00 9.78 -6.06
CA ILE A 164 15.59 9.76 -5.64
C ILE A 164 15.08 8.31 -5.77
N ALA A 165 14.28 7.86 -4.78
CA ALA A 165 13.45 6.67 -4.89
C ALA A 165 11.96 7.05 -5.06
N PHE A 166 11.19 6.25 -5.77
CA PHE A 166 9.75 6.42 -5.98
C PHE A 166 8.99 5.14 -5.61
N ASN A 167 7.99 5.26 -4.74
CA ASN A 167 7.05 4.16 -4.44
C ASN A 167 5.81 4.27 -5.34
N ALA A 168 5.58 3.19 -6.11
CA ALA A 168 4.37 2.90 -6.87
C ALA A 168 3.74 1.55 -6.44
N LEU A 169 4.05 1.13 -5.20
CA LEU A 169 3.59 -0.07 -4.51
C LEU A 169 2.12 0.02 -4.05
N ASP A 170 1.47 -1.12 -3.85
CA ASP A 170 0.09 -1.25 -3.35
C ASP A 170 -0.01 -1.80 -1.92
N ASN A 171 0.96 -2.61 -1.48
CA ASN A 171 0.97 -3.25 -0.17
C ASN A 171 1.72 -2.42 0.90
N LEU A 172 1.27 -2.55 2.16
CA LEU A 172 1.78 -1.77 3.30
C LEU A 172 3.22 -2.14 3.69
N GLU A 173 3.58 -3.43 3.59
CA GLU A 173 4.84 -3.96 4.09
C GLU A 173 6.04 -3.52 3.25
N ALA A 174 5.97 -3.65 1.91
CA ALA A 174 7.06 -3.19 1.04
C ALA A 174 7.22 -1.66 1.09
N ARG A 175 6.13 -0.89 1.29
CA ARG A 175 6.21 0.56 1.53
C ARG A 175 7.00 0.89 2.79
N ARG A 176 6.74 0.17 3.90
CA ARG A 176 7.50 0.27 5.16
C ARG A 176 8.97 -0.11 5.01
N HIS A 177 9.25 -1.20 4.30
CA HIS A 177 10.61 -1.62 3.99
C HIS A 177 11.35 -0.53 3.19
N VAL A 178 10.79 -0.04 2.09
CA VAL A 178 11.41 1.03 1.29
C VAL A 178 11.56 2.34 2.10
N ASN A 179 10.63 2.65 3.00
CA ASN A 179 10.77 3.76 3.96
C ASN A 179 11.99 3.55 4.90
N LYS A 180 12.14 2.37 5.52
CA LYS A 180 13.30 1.98 6.35
C LYS A 180 14.61 2.11 5.56
N MET A 181 14.67 1.58 4.34
CA MET A 181 15.87 1.60 3.49
C MET A 181 16.24 3.00 2.97
N CYS A 182 15.26 3.84 2.60
CA CYS A 182 15.52 5.21 2.18
C CYS A 182 15.98 6.11 3.35
N LEU A 183 15.44 5.89 4.56
CA LEU A 183 15.93 6.56 5.77
C LEU A 183 17.33 6.09 6.18
N ALA A 184 17.65 4.80 6.02
CA ALA A 184 18.98 4.26 6.23
C ALA A 184 20.00 4.92 5.28
N ALA A 185 19.76 4.83 3.97
CA ALA A 185 20.64 5.32 2.90
C ALA A 185 20.58 6.85 2.67
N ASP A 186 19.80 7.59 3.46
CA ASP A 186 19.54 9.04 3.32
C ASP A 186 18.95 9.51 1.96
N VAL A 187 18.42 8.57 1.18
CA VAL A 187 17.83 8.81 -0.14
C VAL A 187 16.44 9.46 0.00
N PRO A 188 16.15 10.55 -0.72
CA PRO A 188 14.80 11.11 -0.77
C PRO A 188 13.81 10.14 -1.43
N LEU A 189 12.73 9.80 -0.74
CA LEU A 189 11.64 8.95 -1.21
C LEU A 189 10.44 9.81 -1.62
N ILE A 190 9.84 9.50 -2.76
CA ILE A 190 8.55 10.05 -3.21
C ILE A 190 7.52 8.93 -3.10
N GLU A 191 6.68 9.03 -2.08
CA GLU A 191 5.61 8.09 -1.78
C GLU A 191 4.33 8.51 -2.49
N SER A 192 3.52 7.55 -2.95
CA SER A 192 2.31 7.82 -3.70
C SER A 192 1.20 6.78 -3.48
N GLY A 193 -0.04 7.12 -3.80
CA GLY A 193 -1.17 6.20 -3.66
C GLY A 193 -2.40 6.63 -4.43
N THR A 194 -3.30 5.68 -4.67
CA THR A 194 -4.55 5.86 -5.42
C THR A 194 -5.64 4.92 -4.88
N THR A 195 -6.82 5.46 -4.62
CA THR A 195 -8.03 4.72 -4.23
C THR A 195 -9.21 5.26 -5.04
N GLY A 196 -9.56 4.57 -6.11
CA GLY A 196 -10.61 4.96 -7.06
C GLY A 196 -10.27 6.29 -7.75
N PHE A 197 -11.03 7.32 -7.41
CA PHE A 197 -10.84 8.70 -7.88
C PHE A 197 -9.87 9.51 -7.01
N ASN A 198 -9.58 9.06 -5.80
CA ASN A 198 -8.70 9.76 -4.86
C ASN A 198 -7.24 9.29 -5.02
N GLY A 199 -6.29 10.12 -4.61
CA GLY A 199 -4.88 9.72 -4.51
C GLY A 199 -4.02 10.76 -3.81
N GLN A 200 -2.75 10.45 -3.59
CA GLN A 200 -1.84 11.32 -2.87
C GLN A 200 -0.39 11.18 -3.32
N VAL A 201 0.41 12.22 -3.11
CA VAL A 201 1.89 12.21 -3.24
C VAL A 201 2.52 12.92 -2.05
N GLN A 202 3.50 12.27 -1.41
CA GLN A 202 4.29 12.80 -0.28
C GLN A 202 5.78 12.74 -0.64
N VAL A 203 6.54 13.77 -0.24
CA VAL A 203 8.01 13.71 -0.23
C VAL A 203 8.47 13.34 1.18
N ILE A 204 9.36 12.34 1.27
CA ILE A 204 9.98 11.84 2.49
C ILE A 204 11.48 12.12 2.41
N LYS A 205 12.02 12.89 3.35
CA LYS A 205 13.46 13.12 3.54
C LYS A 205 13.80 13.09 5.03
N LYS A 206 14.71 12.18 5.41
CA LYS A 206 15.31 12.04 6.75
C LYS A 206 15.64 13.41 7.35
N GLY A 207 15.23 13.64 8.61
CA GLY A 207 15.47 14.89 9.34
C GLY A 207 14.76 16.14 8.83
N VAL A 208 14.00 16.08 7.72
CA VAL A 208 13.37 17.26 7.10
C VAL A 208 11.85 17.13 6.99
N THR A 209 11.33 15.92 6.79
CA THR A 209 9.88 15.67 6.71
C THR A 209 9.49 14.40 7.45
N ALA A 210 8.22 14.30 7.82
CA ALA A 210 7.56 13.07 8.25
C ALA A 210 7.90 11.91 7.31
N CYS A 211 8.28 10.77 7.88
CA CYS A 211 8.42 9.52 7.15
C CYS A 211 7.05 8.86 6.92
N TYR A 212 7.03 7.72 6.22
CA TYR A 212 5.78 7.00 5.97
C TYR A 212 5.05 6.63 7.28
N ASP A 213 5.78 6.13 8.27
CA ASP A 213 5.25 5.66 9.56
C ASP A 213 5.14 6.72 10.66
N CYS A 214 5.39 8.00 10.35
CA CYS A 214 5.06 9.12 11.25
C CYS A 214 3.55 9.27 11.53
N THR A 215 2.71 8.58 10.77
CA THR A 215 1.27 8.54 10.96
C THR A 215 0.84 7.08 11.01
N PRO A 216 0.17 6.61 12.09
CA PRO A 216 -0.45 5.29 12.12
C PRO A 216 -1.30 5.06 10.87
N LYS A 217 -1.13 3.89 10.25
CA LYS A 217 -2.02 3.42 9.18
C LYS A 217 -3.07 2.53 9.82
N GLU A 218 -4.30 2.56 9.33
CA GLU A 218 -5.31 1.60 9.75
C GLU A 218 -4.80 0.18 9.50
N ALA A 219 -4.80 -0.65 10.55
CA ALA A 219 -4.43 -2.06 10.39
C ALA A 219 -5.48 -2.78 9.52
N PRO A 220 -5.10 -3.76 8.69
CA PRO A 220 -6.05 -4.63 8.02
C PRO A 220 -7.01 -5.24 9.05
N LYS A 221 -8.32 -5.24 8.76
CA LYS A 221 -9.34 -5.75 9.68
C LYS A 221 -9.19 -7.26 9.86
N SER A 222 -8.52 -7.65 10.94
CA SER A 222 -8.55 -9.03 11.45
C SER A 222 -9.85 -9.28 12.20
N PHE A 223 -10.32 -10.53 12.16
CA PHE A 223 -11.55 -10.98 12.80
C PHE A 223 -11.22 -12.11 13.79
N PRO A 224 -11.75 -12.12 15.03
CA PRO A 224 -11.47 -13.20 15.97
C PRO A 224 -11.85 -14.57 15.41
N VAL A 225 -11.00 -15.59 15.62
CA VAL A 225 -11.21 -16.94 15.06
C VAL A 225 -12.55 -17.54 15.47
N CYS A 226 -13.01 -17.29 16.69
CA CYS A 226 -14.34 -17.70 17.19
C CYS A 226 -15.52 -17.02 16.43
N THR A 227 -15.33 -15.83 15.88
CA THR A 227 -16.30 -15.15 15.01
C THR A 227 -16.32 -15.75 13.60
N ILE A 228 -15.19 -16.29 13.13
CA ILE A 228 -15.05 -16.93 11.82
C ILE A 228 -15.52 -18.39 11.85
N ARG A 229 -15.03 -19.22 12.79
CA ARG A 229 -15.39 -20.65 12.95
C ARG A 229 -16.79 -20.85 13.54
N SER A 230 -17.22 -20.04 14.52
CA SER A 230 -18.43 -20.35 15.33
C SER A 230 -19.58 -19.34 15.21
N THR A 231 -19.32 -18.03 15.17
CA THR A 231 -20.40 -17.01 15.24
C THR A 231 -20.32 -15.90 14.18
N PRO A 232 -20.34 -16.24 12.88
CA PRO A 232 -20.40 -15.24 11.82
C PRO A 232 -21.68 -14.40 11.91
N SER A 233 -21.60 -13.14 11.45
CA SER A 233 -22.68 -12.15 11.54
C SER A 233 -22.68 -11.13 10.40
N GLN A 234 -21.69 -11.22 9.51
CA GLN A 234 -21.54 -10.39 8.31
C GLN A 234 -21.00 -11.28 7.17
N PRO A 235 -21.28 -10.95 5.90
CA PRO A 235 -20.82 -11.76 4.76
C PRO A 235 -19.30 -11.92 4.73
N ILE A 236 -18.54 -10.90 5.16
CA ILE A 236 -17.08 -10.97 5.26
C ILE A 236 -16.59 -12.10 6.19
N HIS A 237 -17.32 -12.46 7.24
CA HIS A 237 -16.93 -13.58 8.12
C HIS A 237 -17.08 -14.92 7.39
N CYS A 238 -18.11 -15.10 6.56
CA CYS A 238 -18.29 -16.28 5.72
C CYS A 238 -17.25 -16.37 4.60
N ILE A 239 -16.88 -15.22 4.02
CA ILE A 239 -15.85 -15.11 2.96
C ILE A 239 -14.46 -15.42 3.52
N VAL A 240 -14.09 -14.87 4.68
CA VAL A 240 -12.83 -15.17 5.37
C VAL A 240 -12.77 -16.65 5.79
N TRP A 241 -13.89 -17.23 6.25
CA TRP A 241 -13.97 -18.66 6.53
C TRP A 241 -13.73 -19.53 5.28
N GLY A 242 -14.39 -19.21 4.15
CA GLY A 242 -14.18 -19.96 2.90
C GLY A 242 -12.75 -19.84 2.37
N LYS A 243 -12.20 -18.63 2.40
CA LYS A 243 -10.87 -18.28 1.89
C LYS A 243 -9.72 -18.82 2.74
N SER A 244 -9.69 -18.46 4.02
CA SER A 244 -8.51 -18.65 4.88
C SER A 244 -8.58 -19.92 5.72
N TYR A 245 -9.78 -20.45 6.00
CA TYR A 245 -9.93 -21.67 6.75
C TYR A 245 -10.24 -22.86 5.83
N LEU A 246 -11.39 -22.86 5.14
CA LEU A 246 -11.85 -24.04 4.41
C LEU A 246 -10.94 -24.43 3.23
N LEU A 247 -10.48 -23.47 2.42
CA LEU A 247 -9.55 -23.75 1.31
C LEU A 247 -8.21 -24.30 1.81
N ASN A 248 -7.66 -23.69 2.87
CA ASN A 248 -6.37 -24.10 3.47
C ASN A 248 -6.46 -25.49 4.11
N GLU A 249 -7.54 -25.80 4.84
CA GLU A 249 -7.74 -27.11 5.47
C GLU A 249 -7.84 -28.25 4.46
N ILE A 250 -8.38 -28.02 3.27
CA ILE A 250 -8.57 -29.07 2.25
C ILE A 250 -7.41 -29.14 1.25
N PHE A 251 -6.94 -28.00 0.74
CA PHE A 251 -5.94 -27.93 -0.33
C PHE A 251 -4.62 -27.23 0.06
N GLY A 252 -4.53 -26.65 1.25
CA GLY A 252 -3.35 -25.94 1.75
C GLY A 252 -2.58 -26.69 2.85
N ILE A 253 -1.74 -25.95 3.58
CA ILE A 253 -1.21 -26.39 4.87
C ILE A 253 -2.29 -26.11 5.92
N SER A 254 -2.60 -27.09 6.78
CA SER A 254 -3.53 -26.89 7.90
C SER A 254 -2.85 -25.99 8.94
N GLU A 255 -3.47 -24.85 9.28
CA GLU A 255 -2.89 -23.87 10.21
C GLU A 255 -2.78 -24.48 11.64
N ASP A 256 -3.72 -25.37 11.99
CA ASP A 256 -3.71 -26.09 13.27
C ASP A 256 -2.44 -26.98 13.42
N GLN A 257 -1.76 -27.41 12.33
CA GLN A 257 -0.50 -28.18 12.44
C GLN A 257 0.67 -27.40 13.08
N ALA A 258 0.67 -26.07 12.99
CA ALA A 258 1.71 -25.23 13.62
C ALA A 258 1.45 -24.98 15.11
N ALA A 259 0.25 -25.29 15.63
CA ALA A 259 -0.14 -25.00 17.01
C ALA A 259 0.16 -26.14 18.00
N PHE A 260 0.61 -27.32 17.54
CA PHE A 260 0.77 -28.51 18.38
C PHE A 260 2.01 -28.54 19.30
N ASP A 261 2.91 -27.57 19.24
CA ASP A 261 4.16 -27.57 20.01
C ASP A 261 4.02 -26.99 21.44
N HIS A 262 2.79 -26.64 21.86
CA HIS A 262 2.47 -26.11 23.19
C HIS A 262 1.31 -26.87 23.85
N SER A 263 1.55 -28.14 24.24
CA SER A 263 0.62 -28.89 25.10
C SER A 263 1.34 -29.75 26.15
N THR A 264 1.70 -29.13 27.28
CA THR A 264 2.12 -29.83 28.52
C THR A 264 1.21 -29.51 29.71
N ASP A 265 -0.07 -29.21 29.45
CA ASP A 265 -1.13 -29.11 30.46
C ASP A 265 -2.17 -30.23 30.25
N ALA A 266 -2.59 -30.87 31.34
CA ALA A 266 -3.30 -32.16 31.29
C ALA A 266 -4.83 -32.05 31.28
N ASP A 267 -5.40 -30.88 31.58
CA ASP A 267 -6.83 -30.75 31.89
C ASP A 267 -7.76 -30.81 30.67
N ASN A 268 -7.27 -30.47 29.47
CA ASN A 268 -8.09 -30.39 28.25
C ASN A 268 -8.15 -31.70 27.44
N ALA A 269 -8.03 -32.86 28.09
CA ALA A 269 -7.99 -34.17 27.45
C ALA A 269 -9.17 -34.46 26.47
N LYS A 270 -10.39 -33.97 26.79
CA LYS A 270 -11.56 -34.08 25.89
C LYS A 270 -11.42 -33.25 24.63
N GLU A 271 -11.00 -31.99 24.76
CA GLU A 271 -10.79 -31.08 23.64
C GLU A 271 -9.70 -31.61 22.70
N ILE A 272 -8.61 -32.15 23.27
CA ILE A 272 -7.54 -32.82 22.52
C ILE A 272 -8.07 -34.06 21.76
N GLU A 273 -9.00 -34.83 22.33
CA GLU A 273 -9.60 -35.99 21.65
C GLU A 273 -10.62 -35.57 20.57
N GLU A 274 -11.36 -34.48 20.77
CA GLU A 274 -12.28 -33.90 19.79
C GLU A 274 -11.54 -33.24 18.62
N LEU A 275 -10.45 -32.51 18.88
CA LEU A 275 -9.56 -31.96 17.85
C LEU A 275 -8.88 -33.07 17.02
N LYS A 276 -8.48 -34.18 17.65
CA LYS A 276 -7.98 -35.37 16.92
C LYS A 276 -9.04 -35.95 16.01
N LYS A 277 -10.28 -36.14 16.48
CA LYS A 277 -11.39 -36.64 15.65
C LYS A 277 -11.73 -35.68 14.50
N GLU A 278 -11.66 -34.37 14.73
CA GLU A 278 -11.88 -33.36 13.69
C GLU A 278 -10.76 -33.38 12.63
N SER A 279 -9.50 -33.49 13.04
CA SER A 279 -8.34 -33.64 12.16
C SER A 279 -8.38 -34.95 11.36
N GLU A 280 -8.73 -36.08 11.99
CA GLU A 280 -8.92 -37.37 11.31
C GLU A 280 -10.08 -37.33 10.31
N ALA A 281 -11.21 -36.71 10.66
CA ALA A 281 -12.34 -36.53 9.75
C ALA A 281 -11.97 -35.68 8.52
N LEU A 282 -11.28 -34.55 8.73
CA LEU A 282 -10.79 -33.71 7.64
C LEU A 282 -9.76 -34.44 6.78
N LYS A 283 -8.82 -35.18 7.38
CA LYS A 283 -7.86 -36.03 6.64
C LYS A 283 -8.58 -37.06 5.76
N ASN A 284 -9.55 -37.79 6.29
CA ASN A 284 -10.34 -38.77 5.52
C ASN A 284 -11.10 -38.13 4.34
N ILE A 285 -11.47 -36.84 4.44
CA ILE A 285 -12.06 -36.07 3.33
C ILE A 285 -10.98 -35.68 2.32
N ARG A 286 -9.79 -35.25 2.75
CA ARG A 286 -8.65 -34.96 1.87
C ARG A 286 -8.18 -36.20 1.10
N ASP A 287 -8.14 -37.36 1.75
CA ASP A 287 -7.81 -38.64 1.11
C ASP A 287 -8.87 -39.08 0.08
N ALA A 288 -10.09 -38.56 0.15
CA ALA A 288 -11.16 -38.79 -0.84
C ALA A 288 -11.09 -37.86 -2.07
N THR A 289 -10.15 -36.90 -2.13
CA THR A 289 -10.03 -35.89 -3.21
C THR A 289 -10.04 -36.53 -4.60
N GLY A 290 -10.84 -35.98 -5.52
CA GLY A 290 -11.01 -36.51 -6.88
C GLY A 290 -11.91 -37.75 -7.01
N THR A 291 -12.49 -38.25 -5.91
CA THR A 291 -13.61 -39.21 -5.98
C THR A 291 -14.95 -38.48 -6.10
N SER A 292 -15.97 -39.12 -6.68
CA SER A 292 -17.32 -38.56 -6.78
C SER A 292 -18.02 -38.35 -5.43
N LYS A 293 -17.49 -38.91 -4.34
CA LYS A 293 -18.00 -38.73 -2.96
C LYS A 293 -17.42 -37.50 -2.26
N PHE A 294 -16.32 -36.94 -2.76
CA PHE A 294 -15.59 -35.86 -2.08
C PHE A 294 -16.45 -34.61 -1.78
N PRO A 295 -17.26 -34.07 -2.73
CA PRO A 295 -18.11 -32.91 -2.42
C PRO A 295 -19.20 -33.23 -1.38
N GLN A 296 -19.81 -34.42 -1.46
CA GLN A 296 -20.80 -34.92 -0.49
C GLN A 296 -20.20 -35.05 0.92
N MET A 297 -19.01 -35.68 1.03
CA MET A 297 -18.31 -35.86 2.31
C MET A 297 -17.89 -34.52 2.93
N LEU A 298 -17.34 -33.61 2.11
CA LEU A 298 -16.95 -32.28 2.59
C LEU A 298 -18.16 -31.46 3.05
N PHE A 299 -19.22 -31.39 2.22
CA PHE A 299 -20.46 -30.68 2.55
C PHE A 299 -21.10 -31.24 3.84
N GLY A 300 -21.21 -32.58 3.94
CA GLY A 300 -21.74 -33.27 5.12
C GLY A 300 -20.94 -33.00 6.41
N LYS A 301 -19.63 -32.77 6.32
CA LYS A 301 -18.85 -32.32 7.48
C LYS A 301 -19.14 -30.85 7.80
N VAL A 302 -18.86 -29.93 6.87
CA VAL A 302 -18.73 -28.49 7.18
C VAL A 302 -20.03 -27.68 7.14
N PHE A 303 -21.08 -28.21 6.50
CA PHE A 303 -22.39 -27.56 6.37
C PHE A 303 -23.52 -28.35 7.05
N ASN A 304 -23.23 -29.54 7.57
CA ASN A 304 -24.15 -30.36 8.36
C ASN A 304 -23.60 -30.68 9.76
N ALA A 305 -22.70 -31.65 9.89
CA ALA A 305 -22.24 -32.15 11.19
C ALA A 305 -21.57 -31.08 12.08
N ASP A 306 -20.75 -30.20 11.51
CA ASP A 306 -20.18 -29.04 12.24
C ASP A 306 -21.26 -28.09 12.74
N ILE A 307 -22.32 -27.90 11.95
CA ILE A 307 -23.42 -26.98 12.25
C ILE A 307 -24.34 -27.58 13.32
N GLU A 308 -24.54 -28.89 13.31
CA GLU A 308 -25.25 -29.61 14.38
C GLU A 308 -24.47 -29.56 15.71
N ARG A 309 -23.16 -29.85 15.69
CA ARG A 309 -22.26 -29.67 16.86
C ARG A 309 -22.34 -28.24 17.39
N LEU A 310 -22.17 -27.25 16.52
CA LEU A 310 -22.22 -25.82 16.87
C LEU A 310 -23.58 -25.38 17.41
N ARG A 311 -24.68 -25.93 16.89
CA ARG A 311 -26.04 -25.69 17.37
C ARG A 311 -26.32 -26.32 18.74
N SER A 312 -25.64 -27.41 19.08
CA SER A 312 -25.72 -28.04 20.42
C SER A 312 -24.92 -27.32 21.52
N VAL A 313 -24.24 -26.21 21.22
CA VAL A 313 -23.57 -25.39 22.25
C VAL A 313 -24.61 -24.57 23.02
N ASP A 314 -24.93 -25.02 24.24
CA ASP A 314 -25.89 -24.38 25.14
C ASP A 314 -25.60 -22.89 25.37
N GLY A 315 -26.66 -22.09 25.48
CA GLY A 315 -26.59 -20.65 25.75
C GLY A 315 -26.14 -19.76 24.57
N MET A 316 -25.35 -20.28 23.62
CA MET A 316 -24.78 -19.51 22.52
C MET A 316 -25.85 -18.87 21.61
N TRP A 317 -27.01 -19.52 21.48
CA TRP A 317 -28.10 -19.13 20.58
C TRP A 317 -29.26 -18.41 21.27
N ASN A 318 -29.12 -18.04 22.56
CA ASN A 318 -30.20 -17.37 23.31
C ASN A 318 -30.48 -15.93 22.83
N SER A 319 -29.52 -15.30 22.13
CA SER A 319 -29.60 -13.90 21.67
C SER A 319 -29.43 -13.74 20.15
N ARG A 320 -29.33 -14.84 19.41
CA ARG A 320 -29.03 -14.87 17.96
C ARG A 320 -29.75 -16.05 17.30
N ARG A 321 -30.10 -15.94 16.02
CA ARG A 321 -30.65 -17.08 15.25
C ARG A 321 -29.66 -18.26 15.30
N ALA A 322 -30.12 -19.42 15.76
CA ALA A 322 -29.36 -20.67 15.68
C ALA A 322 -29.14 -21.07 14.20
N PRO A 323 -27.96 -21.58 13.82
CA PRO A 323 -27.69 -21.93 12.44
C PRO A 323 -28.48 -23.19 12.02
N GLU A 324 -28.87 -23.23 10.75
CA GLU A 324 -29.67 -24.32 10.17
C GLU A 324 -28.77 -25.27 9.35
N PRO A 325 -28.55 -26.52 9.81
CA PRO A 325 -27.71 -27.48 9.10
C PRO A 325 -28.38 -27.93 7.80
N LEU A 326 -27.60 -28.06 6.73
CA LEU A 326 -28.11 -28.40 5.39
C LEU A 326 -27.78 -29.85 5.05
N GLN A 327 -28.74 -30.59 4.48
CA GLN A 327 -28.53 -31.97 4.01
C GLN A 327 -28.18 -31.94 2.51
N TYR A 328 -27.05 -32.53 2.13
CA TYR A 328 -26.48 -32.44 0.76
C TYR A 328 -27.47 -32.94 -0.30
N GLU A 329 -28.08 -34.09 -0.06
CA GLU A 329 -29.03 -34.76 -0.97
C GLU A 329 -30.32 -33.94 -1.14
N ALA A 330 -30.77 -33.28 -0.07
CA ALA A 330 -31.99 -32.47 -0.09
C ALA A 330 -31.81 -31.18 -0.90
N VAL A 331 -30.64 -30.53 -0.82
CA VAL A 331 -30.31 -29.36 -1.65
C VAL A 331 -30.03 -29.80 -3.10
N LEU A 332 -29.29 -30.91 -3.30
CA LEU A 332 -28.97 -31.43 -4.63
C LEU A 332 -30.24 -31.86 -5.41
N ALA A 333 -31.23 -32.44 -4.74
CA ALA A 333 -32.52 -32.80 -5.35
C ALA A 333 -33.32 -31.58 -5.85
N GLN A 334 -33.11 -30.40 -5.26
CA GLN A 334 -33.72 -29.13 -5.68
C GLN A 334 -32.89 -28.40 -6.75
N ALA A 335 -31.63 -28.79 -6.95
CA ALA A 335 -30.69 -28.13 -7.87
C ALA A 335 -30.84 -28.50 -9.35
N GLY A 336 -31.93 -29.18 -9.77
CA GLY A 336 -32.11 -29.66 -11.14
C GLY A 336 -31.93 -28.58 -12.22
N ASP A 337 -32.62 -27.45 -12.06
CA ASP A 337 -32.52 -26.31 -12.99
C ASP A 337 -31.14 -25.63 -12.93
N ALA A 338 -30.51 -25.60 -11.74
CA ALA A 338 -29.17 -25.05 -11.56
C ALA A 338 -28.08 -25.93 -12.23
N ILE A 339 -28.24 -27.25 -12.18
CA ILE A 339 -27.37 -28.21 -12.88
C ILE A 339 -27.52 -28.02 -14.40
N ALA A 340 -28.76 -27.86 -14.89
CA ALA A 340 -29.03 -27.66 -16.31
C ALA A 340 -28.48 -26.32 -16.87
N ASN A 341 -28.42 -25.28 -16.04
CA ASN A 341 -27.98 -23.93 -16.44
C ASN A 341 -26.59 -23.53 -15.89
N LYS A 342 -25.81 -24.51 -15.42
CA LYS A 342 -24.49 -24.32 -14.78
C LYS A 342 -23.58 -23.31 -15.48
N ASP A 343 -23.41 -23.43 -16.79
CA ASP A 343 -22.49 -22.57 -17.54
C ASP A 343 -22.99 -21.11 -17.62
N VAL A 344 -24.30 -20.88 -17.53
CA VAL A 344 -24.88 -19.52 -17.43
C VAL A 344 -24.64 -18.94 -16.03
N ILE A 345 -24.76 -19.76 -14.98
CA ILE A 345 -24.54 -19.36 -13.58
C ILE A 345 -23.09 -18.93 -13.33
N LEU A 346 -22.11 -19.65 -13.90
CA LEU A 346 -20.68 -19.38 -13.71
C LEU A 346 -20.14 -18.21 -14.58
N ASN A 347 -20.91 -17.74 -15.56
CA ASN A 347 -20.52 -16.60 -16.42
C ASN A 347 -21.17 -15.26 -16.01
N ASP A 348 -22.11 -15.24 -15.06
CA ASP A 348 -22.70 -14.02 -14.50
C ASP A 348 -22.07 -13.68 -13.14
N ASP A 349 -21.06 -12.82 -13.17
CA ASP A 349 -20.32 -12.39 -11.98
C ASP A 349 -21.16 -11.55 -11.00
N GLN A 350 -22.21 -10.85 -11.47
CA GLN A 350 -22.92 -9.83 -10.68
C GLN A 350 -24.20 -10.34 -10.05
N ARG A 351 -24.76 -11.46 -10.52
CA ARG A 351 -25.90 -12.09 -9.88
C ARG A 351 -25.52 -12.78 -8.57
N VAL A 352 -26.41 -12.67 -7.58
CA VAL A 352 -26.29 -13.43 -6.33
C VAL A 352 -26.86 -14.83 -6.55
N TRP A 353 -26.05 -15.86 -6.36
CA TRP A 353 -26.45 -17.26 -6.51
C TRP A 353 -27.46 -17.68 -5.42
N SER A 354 -28.39 -18.57 -5.78
CA SER A 354 -29.24 -19.31 -4.84
C SER A 354 -28.41 -20.29 -3.99
N LEU A 355 -29.03 -21.01 -3.06
CA LEU A 355 -28.34 -22.06 -2.31
C LEU A 355 -27.96 -23.24 -3.22
N GLU A 356 -28.88 -23.60 -4.12
CA GLU A 356 -28.79 -24.69 -5.08
C GLU A 356 -27.73 -24.37 -6.15
N GLU A 357 -27.73 -23.15 -6.67
CA GLU A 357 -26.71 -22.64 -7.59
C GLU A 357 -25.33 -22.59 -6.91
N SER A 358 -25.27 -22.17 -5.64
CA SER A 358 -24.03 -22.22 -4.86
C SER A 358 -23.54 -23.65 -4.66
N LEU A 359 -24.43 -24.64 -4.47
CA LEU A 359 -24.03 -26.06 -4.40
C LEU A 359 -23.47 -26.57 -5.75
N VAL A 360 -24.06 -26.18 -6.88
CA VAL A 360 -23.54 -26.53 -8.21
C VAL A 360 -22.15 -25.94 -8.44
N ALA A 361 -21.93 -24.66 -8.08
CA ALA A 361 -20.62 -24.02 -8.16
C ALA A 361 -19.59 -24.62 -7.17
N PHE A 362 -20.02 -25.02 -5.97
CA PHE A 362 -19.18 -25.72 -4.98
C PHE A 362 -18.69 -27.07 -5.51
N ASN A 363 -19.60 -27.88 -6.04
CA ASN A 363 -19.30 -29.21 -6.58
C ASN A 363 -18.36 -29.13 -7.81
N ASP A 364 -18.57 -28.14 -8.69
CA ASP A 364 -17.72 -27.94 -9.87
C ASP A 364 -16.31 -27.43 -9.53
N SER A 365 -16.21 -26.41 -8.68
CA SER A 365 -14.90 -25.89 -8.25
C SER A 365 -14.09 -26.94 -7.48
N LEU A 366 -14.74 -27.77 -6.66
CA LEU A 366 -14.10 -28.92 -6.02
C LEU A 366 -13.58 -29.97 -7.01
N ASP A 367 -14.29 -30.26 -8.10
CA ASP A 367 -13.85 -31.18 -9.15
C ASP A 367 -12.63 -30.61 -9.93
N ARG A 368 -12.65 -29.32 -10.27
CA ARG A 368 -11.50 -28.62 -10.89
C ARG A 368 -10.27 -28.59 -9.96
N LEU A 369 -10.44 -28.17 -8.71
CA LEU A 369 -9.39 -28.16 -7.70
C LEU A 369 -8.84 -29.57 -7.43
N SER A 370 -9.71 -30.59 -7.39
CA SER A 370 -9.31 -32.00 -7.23
C SER A 370 -8.43 -32.50 -8.37
N LYS A 371 -8.79 -32.21 -9.63
CA LYS A 371 -7.98 -32.59 -10.80
C LYS A 371 -6.61 -31.92 -10.75
N ARG A 372 -6.60 -30.61 -10.49
CA ARG A 372 -5.40 -29.78 -10.40
C ARG A 372 -4.44 -30.23 -9.29
N ILE A 373 -4.92 -30.51 -8.07
CA ILE A 373 -4.05 -30.99 -6.99
C ILE A 373 -3.52 -32.40 -7.27
N LEU A 374 -4.30 -33.28 -7.91
CA LEU A 374 -3.86 -34.61 -8.33
C LEU A 374 -2.87 -34.58 -9.50
N GLU A 375 -2.94 -33.57 -10.37
CA GLU A 375 -1.93 -33.33 -11.42
C GLU A 375 -0.63 -32.80 -10.81
N LEU A 376 -0.70 -31.82 -9.91
CA LEU A 376 0.47 -31.32 -9.18
C LEU A 376 1.17 -32.42 -8.37
N LYS A 377 0.42 -33.34 -7.74
CA LYS A 377 0.98 -34.51 -7.04
C LYS A 377 1.62 -35.55 -7.99
N LYS A 378 1.26 -35.58 -9.28
CA LYS A 378 1.90 -36.45 -10.30
C LYS A 378 3.16 -35.82 -10.90
N SER A 379 3.24 -34.49 -11.01
CA SER A 379 4.41 -33.77 -11.55
C SER A 379 5.52 -33.54 -10.51
N LYS A 380 5.27 -33.86 -9.24
CA LYS A 380 6.17 -33.64 -8.11
C LYS A 380 7.43 -34.52 -8.15
N ALA A 381 8.60 -33.96 -7.80
CA ALA A 381 9.80 -34.72 -7.53
C ALA A 381 9.83 -35.26 -6.08
N PRO A 382 10.49 -36.40 -5.78
CA PRO A 382 10.41 -37.05 -4.47
C PRO A 382 10.86 -36.24 -3.24
N GLN A 383 11.55 -35.12 -3.44
CA GLN A 383 12.08 -34.27 -2.36
C GLN A 383 11.35 -32.92 -2.20
N ASP A 384 10.40 -32.59 -3.08
CA ASP A 384 9.62 -31.35 -2.98
C ASP A 384 8.66 -31.42 -1.76
N PRO A 385 8.14 -30.28 -1.24
CA PRO A 385 7.00 -30.26 -0.33
C PRO A 385 5.73 -30.88 -0.97
N GLU A 386 4.69 -31.16 -0.17
CA GLU A 386 3.36 -31.42 -0.74
C GLU A 386 2.89 -30.18 -1.54
N PRO A 387 2.34 -30.34 -2.76
CA PRO A 387 1.76 -29.21 -3.47
C PRO A 387 0.55 -28.70 -2.70
N THR A 388 0.34 -27.39 -2.73
CA THR A 388 -0.78 -26.72 -2.07
C THR A 388 -1.45 -25.73 -3.02
N ILE A 389 -2.73 -25.45 -2.78
CA ILE A 389 -3.48 -24.40 -3.47
C ILE A 389 -3.87 -23.34 -2.44
N THR A 390 -3.29 -22.15 -2.58
CA THR A 390 -3.68 -20.94 -1.86
C THR A 390 -4.70 -20.15 -2.69
N PHE A 391 -5.46 -19.27 -2.05
CA PHE A 391 -6.44 -18.43 -2.74
C PHE A 391 -5.78 -17.34 -3.60
N ASP A 392 -6.12 -17.28 -4.89
CA ASP A 392 -5.92 -16.09 -5.72
C ASP A 392 -7.27 -15.60 -6.28
N LYS A 393 -7.53 -14.30 -6.08
CA LYS A 393 -8.74 -13.62 -6.58
C LYS A 393 -8.90 -13.70 -8.10
N ASP A 394 -7.82 -13.91 -8.85
CA ASP A 394 -7.80 -13.98 -10.32
C ASP A 394 -7.74 -15.42 -10.85
N ASP A 395 -7.77 -16.40 -9.94
CA ASP A 395 -7.92 -17.82 -10.22
C ASP A 395 -9.38 -18.24 -10.10
N ILE A 396 -9.96 -18.67 -11.21
CA ILE A 396 -11.37 -19.04 -11.33
C ILE A 396 -11.70 -20.24 -10.41
N ASP A 397 -10.78 -21.19 -10.21
CA ASP A 397 -11.03 -22.38 -9.37
C ASP A 397 -11.20 -21.98 -7.91
N THR A 398 -10.31 -21.13 -7.39
CA THR A 398 -10.34 -20.73 -5.97
C THR A 398 -11.39 -19.66 -5.68
N LEU A 399 -11.65 -18.75 -6.64
CA LEU A 399 -12.70 -17.74 -6.50
C LEU A 399 -14.10 -18.36 -6.45
N ASP A 400 -14.39 -19.34 -7.32
CA ASP A 400 -15.69 -20.00 -7.37
C ASP A 400 -15.94 -20.80 -6.09
N PHE A 401 -14.91 -21.52 -5.61
CA PHE A 401 -14.96 -22.25 -4.35
C PHE A 401 -15.24 -21.33 -3.14
N VAL A 402 -14.54 -20.21 -3.03
CA VAL A 402 -14.76 -19.25 -1.93
C VAL A 402 -16.13 -18.58 -2.04
N THR A 403 -16.57 -18.23 -3.25
CA THR A 403 -17.90 -17.64 -3.50
C THR A 403 -19.01 -18.60 -3.08
N ALA A 404 -18.93 -19.85 -3.54
CA ALA A 404 -19.91 -20.89 -3.26
C ALA A 404 -19.96 -21.25 -1.77
N SER A 405 -18.81 -21.57 -1.16
CA SER A 405 -18.72 -21.96 0.26
C SER A 405 -19.15 -20.83 1.20
N ALA A 406 -18.80 -19.58 0.90
CA ALA A 406 -19.25 -18.42 1.66
C ALA A 406 -20.77 -18.20 1.54
N ASN A 407 -21.37 -18.37 0.36
CA ASN A 407 -22.81 -18.19 0.16
C ASN A 407 -23.66 -19.32 0.78
N ILE A 408 -23.18 -20.57 0.75
CA ILE A 408 -23.79 -21.68 1.49
C ILE A 408 -23.75 -21.37 2.99
N ARG A 409 -22.59 -20.97 3.52
CA ARG A 409 -22.44 -20.58 4.94
C ARG A 409 -23.28 -19.36 5.31
N SER A 410 -23.38 -18.34 4.46
CA SER A 410 -24.25 -17.19 4.72
C SER A 410 -25.72 -17.63 4.83
N THR A 411 -26.16 -18.56 4.00
CA THR A 411 -27.52 -19.12 4.07
C THR A 411 -27.78 -19.84 5.40
N ILE A 412 -26.85 -20.68 5.87
CA ILE A 412 -26.92 -21.42 7.15
C ILE A 412 -27.12 -20.50 8.36
N PHE A 413 -26.42 -19.36 8.40
CA PHE A 413 -26.49 -18.40 9.50
C PHE A 413 -27.52 -17.27 9.29
N GLY A 414 -28.30 -17.30 8.20
CA GLY A 414 -29.29 -16.26 7.89
C GLY A 414 -28.69 -14.90 7.51
N ILE A 415 -27.49 -14.90 6.92
CA ILE A 415 -26.74 -13.72 6.47
C ILE A 415 -26.98 -13.50 4.96
N ASP A 416 -26.98 -12.24 4.52
CA ASP A 416 -27.07 -11.87 3.10
C ASP A 416 -25.97 -12.52 2.27
N LYS A 417 -26.37 -13.29 1.26
CA LYS A 417 -25.47 -13.76 0.20
C LYS A 417 -24.92 -12.58 -0.63
N LYS A 418 -23.82 -12.82 -1.33
CA LYS A 418 -23.13 -11.83 -2.17
C LYS A 418 -22.81 -12.39 -3.55
N SER A 419 -22.69 -11.51 -4.54
CA SER A 419 -22.34 -11.90 -5.91
C SER A 419 -20.89 -12.37 -5.97
N ARG A 420 -20.53 -13.09 -7.04
CA ARG A 420 -19.13 -13.48 -7.30
C ARG A 420 -18.21 -12.25 -7.41
N PHE A 421 -18.72 -11.16 -7.98
CA PHE A 421 -18.05 -9.87 -8.07
C PHE A 421 -17.80 -9.24 -6.68
N ASP A 422 -18.83 -9.17 -5.83
CA ASP A 422 -18.71 -8.67 -4.46
C ASP A 422 -17.71 -9.51 -3.65
N ILE A 423 -17.80 -10.84 -3.74
CA ILE A 423 -16.90 -11.75 -3.03
C ILE A 423 -15.47 -11.63 -3.56
N LYS A 424 -15.26 -11.47 -4.88
CA LYS A 424 -13.93 -11.17 -5.45
C LYS A 424 -13.37 -9.86 -4.87
N GLN A 425 -14.18 -8.81 -4.75
CA GLN A 425 -13.76 -7.53 -4.17
C GLN A 425 -13.40 -7.68 -2.68
N MET A 426 -14.23 -8.36 -1.89
CA MET A 426 -14.06 -8.53 -0.44
C MET A 426 -12.93 -9.51 -0.08
N ALA A 427 -12.86 -10.67 -0.75
CA ALA A 427 -11.81 -11.67 -0.53
C ALA A 427 -10.44 -11.22 -1.07
N GLY A 428 -10.44 -10.47 -2.18
CA GLY A 428 -9.22 -9.94 -2.81
C GLY A 428 -8.75 -8.59 -2.26
N ASN A 429 -9.44 -7.99 -1.29
CA ASN A 429 -9.19 -6.63 -0.79
C ASN A 429 -9.07 -5.59 -1.92
N ILE A 430 -9.92 -5.69 -2.95
CA ILE A 430 -9.70 -4.97 -4.21
C ILE A 430 -10.00 -3.48 -4.04
N ILE A 431 -8.93 -2.70 -3.98
CA ILE A 431 -8.93 -1.24 -4.12
C ILE A 431 -9.30 -0.89 -5.58
N PRO A 432 -10.39 -0.14 -5.83
CA PRO A 432 -10.71 0.34 -7.18
C PRO A 432 -9.56 1.19 -7.73
N ALA A 433 -9.17 1.02 -8.99
CA ALA A 433 -8.00 1.69 -9.56
C ALA A 433 -8.28 2.14 -10.99
N ILE A 434 -8.11 3.43 -11.24
CA ILE A 434 -8.53 4.10 -12.48
C ILE A 434 -7.29 4.70 -13.19
N ALA A 435 -7.17 4.50 -14.50
CA ALA A 435 -6.00 4.91 -15.27
C ALA A 435 -5.72 6.43 -15.19
N THR A 436 -6.76 7.27 -15.18
CA THR A 436 -6.64 8.72 -15.06
C THR A 436 -6.11 9.15 -13.69
N THR A 437 -6.59 8.54 -12.60
CA THR A 437 -6.07 8.77 -11.24
C THR A 437 -4.59 8.42 -11.15
N ASN A 438 -4.19 7.26 -11.70
CA ASN A 438 -2.79 6.84 -11.76
C ASN A 438 -1.93 7.85 -12.53
N ALA A 439 -2.40 8.32 -13.70
CA ALA A 439 -1.68 9.28 -14.53
C ALA A 439 -1.49 10.64 -13.86
N ILE A 440 -2.50 11.14 -13.14
CA ILE A 440 -2.41 12.38 -12.37
C ILE A 440 -1.39 12.23 -11.23
N VAL A 441 -1.49 11.16 -10.43
CA VAL A 441 -0.56 10.90 -9.31
C VAL A 441 0.87 10.72 -9.80
N ALA A 442 1.09 9.94 -10.87
CA ALA A 442 2.40 9.80 -11.51
C ALA A 442 2.95 11.11 -12.09
N GLY A 443 2.10 12.04 -12.53
CA GLY A 443 2.50 13.40 -12.91
C GLY A 443 2.95 14.23 -11.71
N LEU A 444 2.19 14.18 -10.61
CA LEU A 444 2.52 14.85 -9.35
C LEU A 444 3.85 14.34 -8.75
N CYS A 445 4.14 13.04 -8.83
CA CYS A 445 5.42 12.48 -8.41
C CYS A 445 6.61 13.13 -9.12
N VAL A 446 6.55 13.31 -10.45
CA VAL A 446 7.62 13.96 -11.22
C VAL A 446 7.68 15.47 -10.90
N LEU A 447 6.54 16.14 -10.71
CA LEU A 447 6.53 17.56 -10.32
C LEU A 447 7.15 17.82 -8.94
N GLN A 448 7.01 16.91 -7.98
CA GLN A 448 7.70 17.01 -6.69
C GLN A 448 9.19 16.65 -6.81
N SER A 449 9.56 15.70 -7.69
CA SER A 449 10.96 15.30 -7.89
C SER A 449 11.84 16.47 -8.38
N PHE A 450 11.30 17.40 -9.16
CA PHE A 450 12.01 18.63 -9.55
C PHE A 450 12.43 19.50 -8.37
N LYS A 451 11.66 19.54 -7.28
CA LYS A 451 12.02 20.26 -6.06
C LYS A 451 13.11 19.51 -5.29
N VAL A 452 12.97 18.18 -5.20
CA VAL A 452 13.96 17.28 -4.57
C VAL A 452 15.32 17.36 -5.29
N LEU A 453 15.34 17.41 -6.62
CA LEU A 453 16.56 17.60 -7.42
C LEU A 453 17.23 18.95 -7.13
N LYS A 454 16.45 20.03 -6.98
CA LYS A 454 16.93 21.36 -6.59
C LYS A 454 17.25 21.53 -5.08
N GLY A 455 16.97 20.53 -4.25
CA GLY A 455 17.13 20.59 -2.79
C GLY A 455 16.08 21.43 -2.06
N GLU A 456 14.99 21.83 -2.75
CA GLU A 456 13.95 22.72 -2.25
C GLU A 456 12.92 22.00 -1.35
N TYR A 457 13.38 21.24 -0.35
CA TYR A 457 12.50 20.39 0.46
C TYR A 457 11.38 21.17 1.17
N ALA A 458 11.62 22.40 1.64
CA ALA A 458 10.59 23.28 2.20
C ALA A 458 9.47 23.69 1.19
N GLN A 459 9.78 23.65 -0.12
CA GLN A 459 8.79 23.88 -1.18
C GLN A 459 8.03 22.59 -1.57
N SER A 460 8.47 21.42 -1.10
CA SER A 460 7.67 20.19 -1.23
C SER A 460 6.31 20.35 -0.55
N LYS A 461 5.32 19.60 -1.03
CA LYS A 461 3.95 19.61 -0.52
C LYS A 461 3.43 18.19 -0.53
N GLU A 462 2.67 17.82 0.48
CA GLU A 462 1.83 16.63 0.44
C GLU A 462 0.60 17.01 -0.40
N VAL A 463 0.36 16.32 -1.52
CA VAL A 463 -0.68 16.72 -2.49
C VAL A 463 -1.72 15.64 -2.60
N PHE A 464 -2.95 15.99 -2.24
CA PHE A 464 -4.11 15.11 -2.32
C PHE A 464 -4.92 15.42 -3.58
N LEU A 465 -5.23 14.38 -4.36
CA LEU A 465 -6.23 14.37 -5.41
C LEU A 465 -7.55 13.95 -4.77
N THR A 466 -8.53 14.86 -4.72
CA THR A 466 -9.81 14.65 -4.04
C THR A 466 -10.98 15.19 -4.88
N PRO A 467 -11.41 14.48 -5.95
CA PRO A 467 -12.34 15.03 -6.95
C PRO A 467 -13.75 15.37 -6.45
N PHE A 468 -14.12 14.94 -5.26
CA PHE A 468 -15.41 15.23 -4.61
C PHE A 468 -15.30 16.19 -3.43
N ALA A 469 -14.11 16.75 -3.15
CA ALA A 469 -13.94 17.79 -2.14
C ALA A 469 -14.43 19.15 -2.67
N SER A 470 -15.21 19.87 -1.87
CA SER A 470 -15.86 21.14 -2.26
C SER A 470 -14.90 22.30 -2.55
N ALA A 471 -13.64 22.23 -2.08
CA ALA A 471 -12.68 23.32 -2.19
C ALA A 471 -11.79 23.26 -3.44
N ARG A 472 -11.10 22.14 -3.69
CA ARG A 472 -10.12 21.97 -4.78
C ARG A 472 -9.95 20.50 -5.17
N LEU A 473 -9.91 20.23 -6.47
CA LEU A 473 -9.56 18.92 -7.05
C LEU A 473 -8.15 18.44 -6.62
N LEU A 474 -7.19 19.36 -6.62
CA LEU A 474 -5.84 19.16 -6.09
C LEU A 474 -5.67 20.04 -4.85
N ALA A 475 -5.51 19.40 -3.69
CA ALA A 475 -5.31 20.03 -2.40
C ALA A 475 -3.85 19.82 -1.94
N PRO A 476 -2.94 20.79 -2.20
CA PRO A 476 -1.58 20.77 -1.67
C PRO A 476 -1.56 21.30 -0.24
N ASP A 477 -1.07 20.51 0.70
CA ASP A 477 -0.77 20.90 2.07
C ASP A 477 0.76 20.98 2.32
N ARG A 478 1.16 21.59 3.44
CA ARG A 478 2.56 21.62 3.89
C ARG A 478 3.04 20.20 4.18
N SER A 479 4.21 19.85 3.66
CA SER A 479 4.91 18.63 4.10
C SER A 479 5.10 18.72 5.62
N ARG A 480 4.64 17.69 6.33
CA ARG A 480 4.70 17.61 7.79
C ARG A 480 6.14 17.36 8.24
N GLU A 481 6.50 17.86 9.42
CA GLU A 481 7.84 17.67 10.02
C GLU A 481 7.98 16.25 10.61
N PRO A 482 9.21 15.75 10.85
CA PRO A 482 9.42 14.46 11.51
C PRO A 482 8.77 14.43 12.89
N ASN A 483 7.97 13.39 13.18
CA ASN A 483 7.39 13.19 14.50
C ASN A 483 8.48 12.69 15.47
N PRO A 484 8.79 13.39 16.59
CA PRO A 484 9.78 12.96 17.58
C PRO A 484 9.49 11.60 18.23
N ASP A 485 8.22 11.19 18.30
CA ASP A 485 7.80 9.90 18.85
C ASP A 485 7.72 8.78 17.78
N CYS A 486 8.17 9.01 16.54
CA CYS A 486 8.08 8.02 15.48
C CYS A 486 9.20 6.95 15.57
N PRO A 487 8.88 5.68 15.91
CA PRO A 487 9.89 4.63 16.16
C PRO A 487 10.67 4.18 14.91
N VAL A 488 10.43 4.81 13.75
CA VAL A 488 11.09 4.52 12.48
C VAL A 488 12.03 5.67 12.03
N CYS A 489 11.80 6.92 12.46
CA CYS A 489 12.59 8.06 11.96
C CYS A 489 12.98 9.14 12.99
N SER A 490 12.59 9.04 14.26
CA SER A 490 13.29 9.77 15.33
C SER A 490 14.49 9.02 15.89
N VAL A 491 14.71 7.78 15.41
CA VAL A 491 15.85 6.92 15.75
C VAL A 491 17.18 7.51 15.27
N HIS A 492 18.24 7.30 16.04
CA HIS A 492 19.60 7.54 15.57
C HIS A 492 20.01 6.36 14.67
N PHE A 493 20.38 6.61 13.42
CA PHE A 493 20.74 5.56 12.47
C PHE A 493 22.24 5.51 12.24
N THR A 494 22.84 4.33 12.38
CA THR A 494 24.28 4.09 12.20
C THR A 494 24.55 2.71 11.56
N SER A 495 25.81 2.43 11.26
CA SER A 495 26.26 1.18 10.64
C SER A 495 27.57 0.67 11.27
N ILE A 496 27.76 -0.65 11.18
CA ILE A 496 29.01 -1.34 11.58
C ILE A 496 29.47 -2.28 10.46
N VAL A 497 30.75 -2.62 10.45
CA VAL A 497 31.28 -3.79 9.76
C VAL A 497 31.44 -4.92 10.78
N ALA A 498 31.04 -6.14 10.43
CA ALA A 498 31.18 -7.31 11.27
C ALA A 498 31.70 -8.51 10.47
N ASP A 499 32.67 -9.23 11.04
CA ASP A 499 33.11 -10.53 10.57
C ASP A 499 32.17 -11.61 11.14
N LEU A 500 31.07 -11.87 10.44
CA LEU A 500 30.02 -12.81 10.85
C LEU A 500 30.53 -14.25 11.05
N SER A 501 31.75 -14.59 10.63
CA SER A 501 32.36 -15.90 10.89
C SER A 501 32.78 -16.09 12.36
N ARG A 502 33.03 -14.98 13.08
CA ARG A 502 33.57 -14.98 14.46
C ARG A 502 32.89 -14.00 15.42
N ALA A 503 32.25 -12.94 14.94
CA ALA A 503 31.64 -11.91 15.78
C ALA A 503 30.50 -12.45 16.64
N THR A 504 30.53 -12.12 17.92
CA THR A 504 29.51 -12.45 18.92
C THR A 504 28.64 -11.24 19.28
N LEU A 505 27.51 -11.50 19.94
CA LEU A 505 26.68 -10.44 20.50
C LEU A 505 27.43 -9.64 21.59
N LYS A 506 28.32 -10.30 22.34
CA LYS A 506 29.21 -9.67 23.32
C LYS A 506 30.17 -8.67 22.66
N ASP A 507 30.77 -9.02 21.52
CA ASP A 507 31.65 -8.09 20.79
C ASP A 507 30.88 -6.82 20.38
N LEU A 508 29.66 -6.99 19.83
CA LEU A 508 28.78 -5.85 19.50
C LEU A 508 28.50 -4.96 20.73
N VAL A 509 28.12 -5.58 21.85
CA VAL A 509 27.76 -4.88 23.09
C VAL A 509 28.95 -4.13 23.68
N ASP A 510 30.09 -4.79 23.86
CA ASP A 510 31.24 -4.24 24.58
C ASP A 510 32.18 -3.38 23.71
N ASP A 511 32.22 -3.57 22.38
CA ASP A 511 33.10 -2.80 21.49
C ASP A 511 32.38 -1.68 20.71
N ILE A 512 31.06 -1.77 20.56
CA ILE A 512 30.24 -0.75 19.86
C ILE A 512 29.24 -0.08 20.81
N VAL A 513 28.29 -0.83 21.38
CA VAL A 513 27.12 -0.24 22.05
C VAL A 513 27.52 0.54 23.31
N LYS A 514 28.32 -0.06 24.19
CA LYS A 514 28.85 0.62 25.36
C LYS A 514 29.79 1.78 24.96
N PRO A 515 31.04 1.56 24.50
CA PRO A 515 32.03 2.64 24.38
C PRO A 515 31.75 3.60 23.23
N LYS A 516 31.38 3.10 22.04
CA LYS A 516 31.26 3.93 20.83
C LYS A 516 29.90 4.59 20.68
N LEU A 517 28.82 4.04 21.23
CA LEU A 517 27.49 4.67 21.25
C LEU A 517 27.14 5.32 22.59
N GLY A 518 27.84 5.00 23.69
CA GLY A 518 27.74 5.71 24.96
C GLY A 518 26.80 5.08 26.00
N PHE A 519 26.51 3.79 25.88
CA PHE A 519 25.69 3.04 26.83
C PHE A 519 26.53 2.40 27.96
N GLU A 520 27.69 2.98 28.31
CA GLU A 520 28.62 2.45 29.33
C GLU A 520 28.04 2.39 30.75
N ALA A 521 27.08 3.27 31.06
CA ALA A 521 26.45 3.40 32.37
C ALA A 521 24.92 3.55 32.22
N LYS A 522 24.31 2.71 31.38
CA LYS A 522 22.88 2.68 31.07
C LYS A 522 22.40 1.25 30.91
N GLU A 523 21.17 0.99 31.32
CA GLU A 523 20.46 -0.24 31.02
C GLU A 523 19.80 -0.15 29.64
N PHE A 524 19.95 -1.19 28.82
CA PHE A 524 19.42 -1.18 27.45
C PHE A 524 19.09 -2.58 26.94
N VAL A 525 18.22 -2.63 25.95
CA VAL A 525 17.81 -3.86 25.27
C VAL A 525 18.20 -3.79 23.80
N VAL A 526 18.72 -4.89 23.24
CA VAL A 526 19.05 -5.00 21.81
C VAL A 526 18.08 -5.96 21.14
N ASN A 527 17.33 -5.46 20.16
CA ASN A 527 16.36 -6.24 19.38
C ASN A 527 16.82 -6.43 17.93
N ASN A 528 16.40 -7.51 17.28
CA ASN A 528 16.38 -7.62 15.81
C ASN A 528 14.93 -7.53 15.30
N ASP A 529 14.70 -7.76 14.00
CA ASP A 529 13.34 -7.78 13.41
C ASP A 529 12.50 -9.03 13.82
N VAL A 530 13.02 -9.94 14.68
CA VAL A 530 12.32 -11.12 15.22
C VAL A 530 11.93 -10.94 16.70
N GLY A 531 12.80 -10.34 17.52
CA GLY A 531 12.57 -10.13 18.95
C GLY A 531 13.79 -9.61 19.71
N THR A 532 13.76 -9.74 21.04
CA THR A 532 14.89 -9.42 21.93
C THR A 532 16.05 -10.38 21.72
N LEU A 533 17.27 -9.84 21.63
CA LEU A 533 18.52 -10.61 21.59
C LEU A 533 19.24 -10.63 22.94
N VAL A 534 19.24 -9.50 23.66
CA VAL A 534 19.85 -9.36 25.00
C VAL A 534 19.22 -8.19 25.74
N GLU A 535 19.06 -8.36 27.05
CA GLU A 535 18.74 -7.28 27.99
C GLU A 535 19.98 -7.00 28.88
N CYS A 536 20.62 -5.85 28.70
CA CYS A 536 21.84 -5.46 29.40
C CYS A 536 21.51 -4.64 30.65
N PHE A 537 21.54 -5.31 31.79
CA PHE A 537 21.52 -4.72 33.15
C PHE A 537 22.94 -4.77 33.77
N GLU A 538 23.17 -4.06 34.89
CA GLU A 538 24.54 -3.88 35.45
C GLU A 538 25.28 -5.20 35.77
N ASP A 539 24.56 -6.25 36.21
CA ASP A 539 25.10 -7.58 36.57
C ASP A 539 24.60 -8.73 35.64
N GLY A 540 24.18 -8.43 34.40
CA GLY A 540 23.47 -9.38 33.52
C GLY A 540 24.34 -10.35 32.69
N ASP A 541 24.48 -11.61 33.13
CA ASP A 541 25.00 -12.73 32.31
C ASP A 541 23.89 -13.33 31.40
N ASP A 542 23.69 -12.75 30.22
CA ASP A 542 22.75 -13.25 29.19
C ASP A 542 23.37 -14.36 28.32
N GLU A 543 22.68 -15.50 28.17
CA GLU A 543 23.15 -16.66 27.38
C GLU A 543 23.43 -16.35 25.90
N ASN A 544 22.86 -15.29 25.33
CA ASN A 544 23.04 -14.91 23.94
C ASN A 544 24.31 -14.10 23.70
N LEU A 545 24.89 -13.44 24.71
CA LEU A 545 26.15 -12.69 24.60
C LEU A 545 27.29 -13.51 23.95
N PRO A 546 27.61 -14.75 24.40
CA PRO A 546 28.67 -15.55 23.78
C PRO A 546 28.29 -16.20 22.43
N LYS A 547 27.02 -16.13 21.98
CA LYS A 547 26.58 -16.70 20.71
C LYS A 547 27.04 -15.80 19.55
N LYS A 548 27.35 -16.40 18.39
CA LYS A 548 27.72 -15.61 17.21
C LYS A 548 26.51 -14.85 16.68
N LEU A 549 26.77 -13.72 16.01
CA LEU A 549 25.73 -12.97 15.32
C LEU A 549 25.00 -13.86 14.28
N SER A 550 25.74 -14.72 13.56
CA SER A 550 25.19 -15.73 12.63
C SER A 550 24.17 -16.66 13.28
N ASP A 551 24.44 -17.09 14.51
CA ASP A 551 23.71 -18.15 15.21
C ASP A 551 22.41 -17.58 15.82
N LEU A 552 22.37 -16.26 16.03
CA LEU A 552 21.21 -15.44 16.39
C LEU A 552 20.39 -14.99 15.16
N GLY A 553 20.68 -15.56 13.97
CA GLY A 553 19.99 -15.25 12.72
C GLY A 553 20.37 -13.90 12.09
N ILE A 554 21.38 -13.20 12.63
CA ILE A 554 21.84 -11.91 12.12
C ILE A 554 22.71 -12.16 10.89
N LYS A 555 22.28 -11.60 9.76
CA LYS A 555 22.95 -11.69 8.46
C LYS A 555 23.53 -10.33 8.05
N LYS A 556 24.25 -10.32 6.94
CA LYS A 556 24.55 -9.10 6.18
C LYS A 556 23.29 -8.22 6.01
N ASP A 557 23.48 -6.91 6.15
CA ASP A 557 22.48 -5.84 6.08
C ASP A 557 21.33 -5.92 7.09
N SER A 558 21.38 -6.84 8.06
CA SER A 558 20.40 -6.93 9.15
C SER A 558 20.39 -5.65 10.01
N PHE A 559 19.22 -5.35 10.57
CA PHE A 559 19.03 -4.19 11.45
C PHE A 559 18.87 -4.64 12.90
N LEU A 560 19.66 -4.04 13.79
CA LEU A 560 19.57 -4.20 15.23
C LEU A 560 19.11 -2.88 15.84
N THR A 561 18.23 -2.92 16.84
CA THR A 561 17.70 -1.73 17.51
C THR A 561 18.09 -1.76 18.99
N VAL A 562 18.95 -0.83 19.40
CA VAL A 562 19.24 -0.57 20.81
C VAL A 562 18.16 0.35 21.38
N ILE A 563 17.58 -0.04 22.50
CA ILE A 563 16.54 0.69 23.22
C ILE A 563 17.08 0.99 24.62
N ASP A 564 17.27 2.27 24.92
CA ASP A 564 17.58 2.76 26.27
C ASP A 564 16.37 2.58 27.19
N GLN A 565 16.58 2.01 28.38
CA GLN A 565 15.54 1.75 29.39
C GLN A 565 15.53 2.81 30.51
N ASP A 566 16.44 3.78 30.50
CA ASP A 566 16.48 4.91 31.42
C ASP A 566 15.27 5.85 31.26
N ASP A 567 14.46 6.02 32.32
CA ASP A 567 13.26 6.87 32.34
C ASP A 567 13.55 8.39 32.38
N GLU A 568 14.74 8.82 32.84
CA GLU A 568 15.07 10.23 33.11
C GLU A 568 15.98 10.87 32.06
N ASP A 569 16.88 10.11 31.43
CA ASP A 569 17.84 10.58 30.42
C ASP A 569 17.85 9.67 29.18
N THR A 570 16.68 9.22 28.73
CA THR A 570 16.54 8.26 27.62
C THR A 570 17.11 8.78 26.29
N PHE A 571 18.02 8.04 25.67
CA PHE A 571 18.37 8.20 24.26
C PHE A 571 17.19 7.85 23.33
N VAL A 572 17.15 8.45 22.14
CA VAL A 572 16.35 7.88 21.03
C VAL A 572 16.91 6.50 20.66
N ASN A 573 16.04 5.60 20.18
CA ASN A 573 16.48 4.25 19.79
C ASN A 573 17.62 4.34 18.76
N VAL A 574 18.62 3.47 18.87
CA VAL A 574 19.74 3.42 17.92
C VAL A 574 19.56 2.23 16.99
N VAL A 575 19.37 2.50 15.70
CA VAL A 575 19.27 1.47 14.68
C VAL A 575 20.63 1.29 14.01
N ILE A 576 21.19 0.09 14.16
CA ILE A 576 22.48 -0.33 13.63
C ILE A 576 22.25 -1.26 12.44
N ASN A 577 22.73 -0.89 11.25
CA ASN A 577 22.82 -1.78 10.09
C ASN A 577 24.16 -2.54 10.11
N VAL A 578 24.09 -3.87 10.07
CA VAL A 578 25.24 -4.78 10.18
C VAL A 578 25.77 -5.13 8.79
N GLN A 579 26.89 -4.54 8.38
CA GLN A 579 27.52 -4.82 7.09
C GLN A 579 28.53 -5.95 7.26
N GLU A 580 28.48 -6.95 6.37
CA GLU A 580 29.43 -8.06 6.37
C GLU A 580 30.77 -7.62 5.78
N GLY A 581 31.88 -7.89 6.48
CA GLY A 581 33.23 -7.63 5.97
C GLY A 581 34.28 -8.48 6.66
N THR A 582 35.29 -8.91 5.90
CA THR A 582 36.43 -9.66 6.43
C THR A 582 37.40 -8.71 7.12
N LEU A 583 37.35 -8.66 8.44
CA LEU A 583 38.32 -7.95 9.29
C LEU A 583 39.52 -8.87 9.55
N GLU A 584 40.74 -8.33 9.52
CA GLU A 584 41.97 -9.10 9.67
C GLU A 584 42.05 -9.80 11.04
N GLY A 585 42.83 -10.89 11.15
CA GLY A 585 42.83 -11.76 12.33
C GLY A 585 43.17 -11.06 13.66
N ASP A 586 44.02 -10.03 13.61
CA ASP A 586 44.42 -9.21 14.75
C ASP A 586 43.46 -8.04 15.03
N GLN A 587 42.48 -7.78 14.15
CA GLN A 587 41.43 -6.78 14.33
C GLN A 587 40.27 -7.33 15.15
N LYS A 588 39.51 -6.44 15.79
CA LYS A 588 38.28 -6.80 16.53
C LYS A 588 37.22 -7.42 15.60
N PRO A 589 36.34 -8.32 16.09
CA PRO A 589 35.32 -8.95 15.24
C PRO A 589 34.27 -7.98 14.67
N VAL A 590 34.13 -6.79 15.28
CA VAL A 590 33.23 -5.72 14.86
C VAL A 590 33.96 -4.37 14.82
N GLU A 591 33.62 -3.54 13.85
CA GLU A 591 34.12 -2.17 13.71
C GLU A 591 32.98 -1.20 13.39
N ALA A 592 33.07 0.04 13.90
CA ALA A 592 32.11 1.09 13.62
C ALA A 592 32.46 1.80 12.32
N THR A 593 31.47 2.07 11.44
CA THR A 593 31.73 2.86 10.22
C THR A 593 31.94 4.36 10.47
N PHE A 594 31.94 4.77 11.74
CA PHE A 594 32.08 6.15 12.21
C PHE A 594 33.31 6.30 13.10
N SER A 595 34.07 7.39 12.89
CA SER A 595 35.36 7.64 13.55
C SER A 595 35.27 8.38 14.88
N GLU A 596 34.19 9.15 15.11
CA GLU A 596 33.94 9.94 16.32
C GLU A 596 32.66 9.44 17.01
N LYS A 597 32.61 9.51 18.35
CA LYS A 597 31.44 9.09 19.15
C LYS A 597 30.25 9.99 18.78
N PRO A 598 29.17 9.46 18.18
CA PRO A 598 28.07 10.28 17.69
C PRO A 598 27.29 10.89 18.85
N GLU A 599 26.84 12.13 18.67
CA GLU A 599 25.90 12.76 19.60
C GLU A 599 24.49 12.16 19.35
N ILE A 600 24.11 11.21 20.20
CA ILE A 600 22.81 10.53 20.12
C ILE A 600 21.75 11.43 20.78
N PRO A 601 20.68 11.84 20.06
CA PRO A 601 19.64 12.68 20.63
C PRO A 601 18.96 12.02 21.84
N ARG A 602 18.53 12.82 22.80
CA ARG A 602 17.62 12.36 23.87
C ARG A 602 16.17 12.40 23.38
N ARG A 603 15.34 11.50 23.91
CA ARG A 603 13.88 11.59 23.73
C ARG A 603 13.41 12.89 24.40
N PRO A 604 12.42 13.61 23.83
CA PRO A 604 11.77 14.70 24.54
C PRO A 604 11.13 14.16 25.83
N LYS A 605 11.39 14.79 26.99
CA LYS A 605 10.66 14.42 28.20
C LYS A 605 9.16 14.60 27.96
N LYS A 606 8.39 13.52 28.09
CA LYS A 606 6.93 13.58 28.03
C LYS A 606 6.47 14.59 29.07
N ALA A 607 5.73 15.61 28.62
CA ALA A 607 5.07 16.51 29.54
C ALA A 607 4.15 15.66 30.44
N GLN A 608 4.38 15.70 31.76
CA GLN A 608 3.50 15.04 32.71
C GLN A 608 2.06 15.55 32.47
N PRO A 609 1.03 14.68 32.50
CA PRO A 609 -0.35 15.14 32.58
C PRO A 609 -0.45 16.10 33.75
N VAL A 610 -0.94 17.33 33.51
CA VAL A 610 -0.97 18.36 34.55
C VAL A 610 -1.83 17.85 35.71
N GLU A 611 -1.19 17.53 36.83
CA GLU A 611 -1.91 17.16 38.05
C GLU A 611 -2.83 18.30 38.46
N ALA A 612 -4.14 18.04 38.48
CA ALA A 612 -5.14 18.99 38.91
C ALA A 612 -5.15 19.10 40.45
N ASN A 613 -4.00 19.48 41.03
CA ASN A 613 -3.81 19.67 42.46
C ASN A 613 -4.62 20.89 42.93
N GLY A 614 -5.85 20.63 43.35
CA GLY A 614 -6.80 21.64 43.75
C GLY A 614 -6.55 22.19 45.16
N ASN A 615 -6.36 23.52 45.25
CA ASN A 615 -7.09 24.33 46.22
C ASN A 615 -7.07 25.81 45.82
N GLY A 616 -8.21 26.29 45.34
CA GLY A 616 -8.45 27.69 44.96
C GLY A 616 -9.96 27.91 44.87
N GLU A 617 -10.50 28.64 45.84
CA GLU A 617 -11.92 28.86 46.16
C GLU A 617 -12.97 28.55 45.07
N VAL A 618 -13.69 27.44 45.23
CA VAL A 618 -14.82 27.07 44.37
C VAL A 618 -16.06 27.87 44.76
N ASN A 619 -16.59 28.68 43.84
CA ASN A 619 -17.85 29.39 44.03
C ASN A 619 -18.73 29.28 42.77
N GLY A 620 -19.79 28.47 42.84
CA GLY A 620 -20.67 28.14 41.71
C GLY A 620 -20.68 26.63 41.40
N LYS A 621 -21.79 25.95 41.71
CA LYS A 621 -21.94 24.50 41.54
C LYS A 621 -22.00 24.09 40.07
N ALA A 622 -21.24 23.07 39.69
CA ALA A 622 -21.55 22.24 38.55
C ALA A 622 -22.68 21.25 38.89
N ALA A 623 -23.45 20.85 37.88
CA ALA A 623 -24.32 19.67 37.91
C ALA A 623 -23.98 18.80 36.69
N SER A 624 -23.86 17.49 36.90
CA SER A 624 -23.68 16.50 35.83
C SER A 624 -25.04 16.10 35.23
N VAL A 625 -25.03 15.56 34.01
CA VAL A 625 -25.75 14.33 33.61
C VAL A 625 -25.40 13.94 32.16
N GLU A 626 -25.63 12.66 31.85
CA GLU A 626 -25.39 11.96 30.58
C GLU A 626 -26.00 12.61 29.32
N SER A 627 -25.46 12.25 28.14
CA SER A 627 -26.12 12.45 26.85
C SER A 627 -26.48 11.12 26.17
N LYS A 628 -27.54 10.46 26.63
CA LYS A 628 -28.29 9.50 25.79
C LYS A 628 -29.20 10.29 24.86
N GLY A 629 -29.20 9.96 23.56
CA GLY A 629 -29.94 10.70 22.55
C GLY A 629 -31.40 10.24 22.39
N VAL A 630 -32.34 11.20 22.37
CA VAL A 630 -33.74 11.03 21.93
C VAL A 630 -34.14 12.24 21.08
N LYS A 631 -35.15 12.09 20.20
CA LYS A 631 -35.66 13.15 19.30
C LYS A 631 -36.66 14.10 20.01
N ARG A 632 -36.93 15.25 19.37
CA ARG A 632 -37.84 16.34 19.82
C ARG A 632 -39.29 15.86 20.02
N PRO A 633 -40.10 16.56 20.85
CA PRO A 633 -40.99 17.60 20.29
C PRO A 633 -41.04 18.94 21.08
N HIS A 634 -41.93 19.87 20.67
CA HIS A 634 -42.11 21.29 21.05
C HIS A 634 -43.50 21.73 20.48
N PRO A 635 -44.18 22.86 20.83
CA PRO A 635 -44.19 23.74 22.02
C PRO A 635 -45.25 23.32 23.07
N GLU A 636 -45.28 23.78 24.33
CA GLU A 636 -45.62 25.11 24.89
C GLU A 636 -47.03 25.66 24.57
N ASP A 637 -47.80 25.96 25.61
CA ASP A 637 -48.42 27.30 25.79
C ASP A 637 -48.75 27.56 27.27
N ASN A 638 -48.69 28.82 27.72
CA ASN A 638 -49.18 29.28 29.03
C ASN A 638 -49.30 30.83 29.07
N ASP A 639 -50.39 31.35 29.62
CA ASP A 639 -50.75 32.78 29.48
C ASP A 639 -49.88 33.77 30.30
N GLN A 640 -49.28 34.72 29.59
CA GLN A 640 -49.39 36.20 29.71
C GLN A 640 -49.71 36.92 31.06
N PRO A 641 -49.49 38.27 31.19
CA PRO A 641 -48.80 39.24 30.29
C PRO A 641 -47.83 40.23 31.00
N LEU A 642 -47.05 41.04 30.24
CA LEU A 642 -47.11 42.53 30.22
C LEU A 642 -45.85 43.28 29.66
N LYS A 643 -46.00 43.85 28.45
CA LYS A 643 -45.55 45.18 27.96
C LYS A 643 -44.25 45.85 28.51
N LYS A 644 -43.24 46.06 27.62
CA LYS A 644 -42.88 47.41 27.06
C LYS A 644 -41.65 47.47 26.10
N VAL A 645 -41.94 47.52 24.79
CA VAL A 645 -41.35 48.36 23.72
C VAL A 645 -40.00 49.09 23.95
N LYS A 646 -38.97 48.78 23.13
CA LYS A 646 -38.41 49.71 22.10
C LYS A 646 -37.57 48.99 21.03
N VAL A 647 -37.30 49.65 19.88
CA VAL A 647 -36.87 49.04 18.60
C VAL A 647 -35.78 49.86 17.90
N ALA A 648 -34.78 49.17 17.31
CA ALA A 648 -34.04 49.49 16.07
C ALA A 648 -32.89 48.47 15.86
N ALA A 649 -32.37 48.15 14.67
CA ALA A 649 -32.89 48.08 13.28
C ALA A 649 -31.80 47.32 12.45
N SER A 650 -32.10 46.34 11.61
CA SER A 650 -32.39 46.49 10.16
C SER A 650 -32.40 45.10 9.49
N GLY A 651 -33.04 44.96 8.32
CA GLY A 651 -33.18 43.70 7.56
C GLY A 651 -32.27 43.59 6.32
N PRO A 652 -32.64 42.91 5.21
CA PRO A 652 -33.98 42.37 4.88
C PRO A 652 -34.06 40.89 4.39
N GLU A 653 -35.29 40.36 4.43
CA GLU A 653 -35.98 39.48 3.45
C GLU A 653 -35.25 38.29 2.77
N ILE A 654 -35.80 37.07 2.94
CA ILE A 654 -36.41 36.29 1.83
C ILE A 654 -37.70 35.57 2.32
N VAL A 655 -38.81 35.94 1.69
CA VAL A 655 -40.16 35.32 1.53
C VAL A 655 -40.44 33.90 2.08
N ASP A 656 -41.53 33.78 2.86
CA ASP A 656 -42.25 32.53 3.23
C ASP A 656 -43.32 32.11 2.21
N VAL A 657 -43.73 30.83 2.24
CA VAL A 657 -45.04 30.36 1.72
C VAL A 657 -45.59 29.24 2.63
N ASP A 658 -46.61 29.54 3.43
CA ASP A 658 -47.38 28.58 4.23
C ASP A 658 -48.48 27.86 3.42
N VAL A 659 -48.83 26.64 3.86
CA VAL A 659 -50.17 26.04 3.63
C VAL A 659 -50.55 25.18 4.87
N ASP A 660 -51.61 25.58 5.56
CA ASP A 660 -52.25 24.82 6.66
C ASP A 660 -52.93 23.52 6.17
N VAL A 661 -53.30 22.62 7.11
CA VAL A 661 -54.73 22.23 7.35
C VAL A 661 -54.87 21.09 8.38
N GLU A 662 -55.70 21.37 9.39
CA GLU A 662 -56.51 20.49 10.26
C GLU A 662 -55.91 19.39 11.17
N VAL A 663 -56.49 19.32 12.37
CA VAL A 663 -56.32 18.29 13.41
C VAL A 663 -57.70 17.74 13.77
N ALA A 664 -57.81 16.42 13.94
CA ALA A 664 -58.99 15.78 14.53
C ALA A 664 -58.60 14.98 15.79
N GLN A 665 -59.32 15.20 16.89
CA GLN A 665 -59.14 14.46 18.15
C GLN A 665 -60.22 13.38 18.32
N SER A 666 -59.86 12.28 18.97
CA SER A 666 -60.82 11.36 19.60
C SER A 666 -60.21 10.78 20.88
N ALA A 667 -60.96 10.83 22.00
CA ALA A 667 -60.49 10.41 23.31
C ALA A 667 -60.87 8.95 23.65
N GLY A 668 -60.19 8.34 24.64
CA GLY A 668 -60.55 7.02 25.16
C GLY A 668 -59.57 6.49 26.21
N GLY A 669 -59.93 6.61 27.49
CA GLY A 669 -59.06 6.38 28.64
C GLY A 669 -58.57 4.94 28.90
N GLY A 670 -57.65 4.82 29.85
CA GLY A 670 -57.13 3.55 30.36
C GLY A 670 -55.90 3.78 31.24
N ALA A 671 -56.04 3.61 32.55
CA ALA A 671 -54.93 3.63 33.50
C ALA A 671 -55.06 2.45 34.46
N ILE A 672 -53.97 1.72 34.68
CA ILE A 672 -53.73 0.88 35.88
C ILE A 672 -52.24 0.50 35.93
N VAL A 673 -51.61 0.92 37.04
CA VAL A 673 -50.59 0.26 37.89
C VAL A 673 -49.33 -0.38 37.26
N ILE A 674 -48.20 -0.12 37.94
CA ILE A 674 -46.88 -0.75 37.80
C ILE A 674 -46.67 -1.65 39.03
N ASP A 675 -46.06 -2.82 38.86
CA ASP A 675 -45.27 -3.51 39.89
C ASP A 675 -44.11 -4.26 39.19
N ASP A 676 -42.93 -4.26 39.83
CA ASP A 676 -41.65 -4.94 39.53
C ASP A 676 -41.15 -5.03 38.05
#